data_AF-A0A819T797-F1
#
_entry.id   AF-A0A819T797-F1
#
_cell.length_a   1.000
_cell.length_b   1.000
_cell.length_c   1.000
_cell.angle_alpha   90.00
_cell.angle_beta   90.00
_cell.angle_gamma   90.00
#
_symmetry.space_group_name_H-M   'P 1'
#
loop_
_entity.id
_entity.type
_entity.pdbx_description
1 polymer ?
#
loop_
_entity_poly.entity_id
_entity_poly.type
_entity_poly.pdbx_seq_one_letter_code
_entity_poly.pdbx_strand_id
1 'polypeptide(L)'
;VKSVVTDLDELVSQITRDHKIQKKVEEPLSINIFTTNVDAGKSTTGVNGEFVFSQILIDCLLRLKSTEIDKNELINLCENEYVGNYTELNNLREFQQSYSPNEVLWWYTKETFFYKTLNAALRTQNIHLIFLFRAYIYDIYHQLQKYQSKKFVRVYRCQLMSNDEINSLKQNIDQFISINSFFSTTDDRSTALFLLGDLTTQIDSERVLFEIEADPKVVTTKPFANISKHSDFPDESEVLFMIGSIFRLNSIDHNDDQIWIIKMTLCDDDEHDLKQVLMYMKQQIENEEINLRTLGKLLWKMGKLDLAEKYFNRLLQELPSNDPLLSNLYEDLGELASQTGDYDMSVQWHQKSLAIKNKNQLTVNPTIKKTNNSIVLVNYINNNTKWKQHGITIAGGNGSGNQLNQLYCPFGIYIDHRHQTIYIADWGNHRIVEWKYAAKTGQVVAGGNEIGKRSDQLHRPTDVIVDKRNDSLIICDGGNRRVVRWSRQNDKNGETIISDIDCSSLAMDNNGDLYVSDHVKNEVRRWKQEEREGTIVAGGNGQGKHLNQLQYPIYIFVDEDHSVYVSDHHNHRVMKWMKGAKEGIIVAGGQGGGNSLKQLSSPCGVIVDHLGNVYVADSDNHRIMRWCEGSCEGSIVVGGNGEGEKPNQFSNPVGLSFDVQGNLYVADWKVVEIEHDGETLANSWFLDDITIEMPTKGRAFCFACHEWLSKEKGDGETKRILKVQDSNQSSFRPYKQHAGTTQHGWIIIEGNKKRSEKFYMKNEPHIKILRGGQTDTFTFECRSLGELRRIILGHKERPEYPLKTYEGRGAMWHVAHVIVTDPSIGVKFEFPVRKWMDINNDGDVFECAEKKEDTIAQQRHRHTIKYKIIVHTGDVSYCGTDANVSIILYGTLGGTGIRKLKQKGKLTRLHIEHDNSTISPDWFLDKVEVINIDINETISFSCNRWLASSFNQPKFRPTVTWNANGITFANQSIVGQYPSTIFVSTNNTIYATNPEKNTIVMWQEESVNPTKIISSDFKQPLSLFVTSNGGIYIDDGHENGRVQRWNAATSTFVTVMNVISSCTSLFVDIHDTLYCSMYYQHQVLKTSLNDTMMNSNVVTAAGIGIQGSASNQLDGPFGIFVDVNLDLYVADCYNDRVQLFQSGELHGVTVAGSTSLNPTITLRCPTGIILDADKYLFIVDFLNSRIVGSDLHGFRCLVGCYGQESQSNQLANPVSFSFDSYGNMFVSDQRNSRIQKFLLMKDSFDLSFNQPK
;
A
#
# COMPACT_ATOMS: atom_id res chain seq x y z
N VAL A 1 41.00 7.22 -1.32
CA VAL A 1 40.76 8.65 -1.62
C VAL A 1 39.91 9.27 -0.52
N LYS A 2 40.56 9.85 0.50
CA LYS A 2 39.92 10.60 1.60
C LYS A 2 40.80 11.79 1.95
N SER A 3 40.60 12.88 1.24
CA SER A 3 40.84 14.22 1.74
C SER A 3 39.64 15.05 1.33
N VAL A 4 39.03 15.73 2.30
CA VAL A 4 37.93 16.66 2.07
C VAL A 4 38.50 17.80 1.22
N VAL A 5 38.13 17.83 -0.06
CA VAL A 5 38.43 18.96 -0.95
C VAL A 5 37.25 19.91 -0.84
N THR A 6 37.46 21.06 -0.21
CA THR A 6 36.45 22.09 0.07
C THR A 6 36.21 23.03 -1.11
N ASP A 7 36.94 22.85 -2.21
CA ASP A 7 36.90 23.74 -3.38
C ASP A 7 36.72 22.90 -4.66
N LEU A 8 35.60 23.12 -5.35
CA LEU A 8 35.25 22.42 -6.59
C LEU A 8 36.28 22.68 -7.69
N ASP A 9 36.86 23.89 -7.74
CA ASP A 9 37.88 24.23 -8.72
C ASP A 9 39.21 23.54 -8.40
N GLU A 10 39.50 23.28 -7.13
CA GLU A 10 40.67 22.49 -6.71
C GLU A 10 40.49 21.00 -7.03
N LEU A 11 39.28 20.45 -6.88
CA LEU A 11 38.94 19.09 -7.30
C LEU A 11 39.01 18.93 -8.82
N VAL A 12 38.45 19.88 -9.57
CA VAL A 12 38.56 19.89 -11.04
C VAL A 12 40.01 20.07 -11.46
N SER A 13 40.79 20.93 -10.79
CA SER A 13 42.22 21.11 -11.05
C SER A 13 43.04 19.86 -10.69
N GLN A 14 42.66 19.12 -9.65
CA GLN A 14 43.28 17.86 -9.25
C GLN A 14 42.91 16.73 -10.22
N ILE A 15 41.64 16.58 -10.61
CA ILE A 15 41.19 15.64 -11.65
C ILE A 15 41.86 15.96 -13.00
N THR A 16 42.03 17.24 -13.32
CA THR A 16 42.74 17.70 -14.52
C THR A 16 44.26 17.48 -14.42
N ARG A 17 44.84 17.53 -13.21
CA ARG A 17 46.24 17.16 -12.93
C ARG A 17 46.45 15.65 -13.02
N ASP A 18 45.53 14.87 -12.48
CA ASP A 18 45.52 13.41 -12.49
C ASP A 18 45.23 12.88 -13.91
N HIS A 19 44.53 13.64 -14.77
CA HIS A 19 44.43 13.36 -16.21
C HIS A 19 45.71 13.72 -17.00
N LYS A 20 46.59 14.57 -16.45
CA LYS A 20 47.82 15.02 -17.12
C LYS A 20 49.05 14.18 -16.80
N ILE A 21 48.95 13.23 -15.88
CA ILE A 21 50.02 12.31 -15.52
C ILE A 21 49.48 10.91 -15.77
N GLN A 22 50.20 10.08 -16.53
CA GLN A 22 50.62 8.74 -16.12
C GLN A 22 51.21 7.94 -17.30
N LYS A 23 52.42 7.40 -17.06
CA LYS A 23 53.02 6.30 -17.84
C LYS A 23 52.20 5.03 -17.61
N LYS A 24 52.25 4.08 -18.56
CA LYS A 24 51.59 2.73 -18.58
C LYS A 24 51.50 1.95 -17.24
N VAL A 25 52.30 2.27 -16.22
CA VAL A 25 52.51 1.48 -14.99
C VAL A 25 51.81 2.05 -13.74
N GLU A 26 51.29 3.28 -13.80
CA GLU A 26 50.70 3.98 -12.64
C GLU A 26 49.16 3.91 -12.59
N GLU A 27 48.51 3.25 -13.55
CA GLU A 27 47.04 3.17 -13.64
C GLU A 27 46.46 2.13 -12.63
N PRO A 28 45.55 2.51 -11.71
CA PRO A 28 44.94 1.59 -10.75
C PRO A 28 44.10 0.49 -11.42
N LEU A 29 44.22 -0.78 -10.98
CA LEU A 29 43.37 -1.88 -11.46
C LEU A 29 42.01 -1.90 -10.76
N SER A 30 40.94 -2.09 -11.53
CA SER A 30 39.62 -2.41 -10.97
C SER A 30 39.52 -3.92 -10.74
N ILE A 31 39.72 -4.33 -9.47
CA ILE A 31 39.72 -5.74 -9.04
C ILE A 31 38.42 -6.04 -8.29
N ASN A 32 37.64 -6.99 -8.80
CA ASN A 32 36.46 -7.54 -8.13
C ASN A 32 36.78 -8.93 -7.55
N ILE A 33 36.43 -9.17 -6.29
CA ILE A 33 36.69 -10.44 -5.59
C ILE A 33 35.35 -11.16 -5.30
N PHE A 34 35.33 -12.48 -5.46
CA PHE A 34 34.16 -13.34 -5.27
C PHE A 34 34.45 -14.48 -4.29
N THR A 35 33.61 -14.64 -3.25
CA THR A 35 33.78 -15.65 -2.20
C THR A 35 32.86 -16.88 -2.37
N THR A 36 33.41 -18.10 -2.29
CA THR A 36 32.66 -19.37 -2.31
C THR A 36 32.60 -20.01 -0.91
N ASN A 37 31.95 -19.37 0.08
CA ASN A 37 31.83 -20.02 1.39
C ASN A 37 30.57 -20.90 1.49
N VAL A 38 30.83 -22.20 1.59
CA VAL A 38 29.88 -23.30 1.65
C VAL A 38 29.46 -23.53 3.11
N ASP A 39 28.27 -23.08 3.48
CA ASP A 39 27.46 -23.76 4.50
C ASP A 39 26.35 -24.52 3.76
N ALA A 40 26.51 -25.84 3.69
CA ALA A 40 25.58 -26.77 3.06
C ALA A 40 24.23 -26.75 3.82
N GLY A 41 23.32 -25.87 3.38
CA GLY A 41 21.98 -25.75 3.96
C GLY A 41 21.27 -24.41 3.72
N LYS A 42 21.88 -23.43 3.07
CA LYS A 42 21.25 -22.14 2.76
C LYS A 42 21.43 -21.74 1.30
N SER A 43 20.40 -21.07 0.79
CA SER A 43 20.20 -20.49 -0.54
C SER A 43 21.43 -19.83 -1.17
N THR A 44 21.45 -19.75 -2.50
CA THR A 44 22.45 -19.12 -3.40
C THR A 44 22.68 -17.61 -3.17
N THR A 45 22.28 -17.05 -2.03
CA THR A 45 22.38 -15.63 -1.65
C THR A 45 23.77 -15.21 -1.15
N GLY A 46 24.77 -16.10 -1.16
CA GLY A 46 26.15 -15.80 -0.77
C GLY A 46 27.01 -15.16 -1.87
N VAL A 47 26.42 -14.79 -3.01
CA VAL A 47 27.16 -14.29 -4.18
C VAL A 47 27.26 -12.76 -4.16
N ASN A 48 28.47 -12.22 -4.38
CA ASN A 48 28.69 -10.79 -4.63
C ASN A 48 27.96 -10.37 -5.92
N GLY A 49 26.81 -9.70 -5.79
CA GLY A 49 25.96 -9.29 -6.91
C GLY A 49 26.65 -8.34 -7.90
N GLU A 50 27.58 -7.50 -7.44
CA GLU A 50 28.29 -6.57 -8.32
C GLU A 50 29.19 -7.30 -9.33
N PHE A 51 29.96 -8.30 -8.88
CA PHE A 51 30.84 -9.10 -9.72
C PHE A 51 30.09 -9.76 -10.88
N VAL A 52 28.94 -10.35 -10.55
CA VAL A 52 28.03 -11.01 -11.49
C VAL A 52 27.53 -10.06 -12.55
N PHE A 53 26.99 -8.91 -12.13
CA PHE A 53 26.40 -7.97 -13.05
C PHE A 53 27.46 -7.33 -13.95
N SER A 54 28.69 -7.12 -13.45
CA SER A 54 29.81 -6.69 -14.29
C SER A 54 30.13 -7.69 -15.41
N GLN A 55 30.17 -8.99 -15.11
CA GLN A 55 30.47 -10.04 -16.10
C GLN A 55 29.39 -10.13 -17.19
N ILE A 56 28.13 -10.05 -16.79
CA ILE A 56 26.98 -10.05 -17.70
C ILE A 56 26.94 -8.76 -18.53
N LEU A 57 27.24 -7.61 -17.93
CA LEU A 57 27.29 -6.33 -18.62
C LEU A 57 28.34 -6.36 -19.74
N ILE A 58 29.53 -6.89 -19.47
CA ILE A 58 30.58 -7.04 -20.49
C ILE A 58 30.10 -7.96 -21.63
N ASP A 59 29.52 -9.13 -21.32
CA ASP A 59 28.98 -10.05 -22.35
C ASP A 59 27.85 -9.41 -23.17
N CYS A 60 26.97 -8.65 -22.52
CA CYS A 60 25.90 -7.90 -23.18
C CYS A 60 26.47 -6.85 -24.15
N LEU A 61 27.43 -6.04 -23.70
CA LEU A 61 28.07 -4.99 -24.50
C LEU A 61 28.83 -5.57 -25.72
N LEU A 62 29.45 -6.75 -25.60
CA LEU A 62 30.14 -7.42 -26.70
C LEU A 62 29.20 -7.91 -27.80
N ARG A 63 27.93 -8.22 -27.49
CA ARG A 63 26.96 -8.72 -28.48
C ARG A 63 26.06 -7.62 -29.06
N LEU A 64 26.06 -6.44 -28.44
CA LEU A 64 25.32 -5.28 -28.92
C LEU A 64 25.95 -4.70 -30.18
N LYS A 65 25.14 -4.56 -31.24
CA LYS A 65 25.58 -3.91 -32.47
C LYS A 65 25.86 -2.42 -32.22
N SER A 66 26.91 -1.90 -32.85
CA SER A 66 27.23 -0.47 -32.87
C SER A 66 26.67 0.20 -34.12
N THR A 67 26.16 1.41 -33.96
CA THR A 67 25.69 2.27 -35.06
C THR A 67 26.74 3.35 -35.37
N GLU A 68 26.61 4.02 -36.52
CA GLU A 68 27.45 5.18 -36.85
C GLU A 68 27.16 6.39 -35.94
N ILE A 69 25.96 6.48 -35.37
CA ILE A 69 25.60 7.53 -34.40
C ILE A 69 26.46 7.38 -33.14
N ASP A 70 26.63 6.14 -32.65
CA ASP A 70 27.46 5.86 -31.48
C ASP A 70 28.92 6.23 -31.69
N LYS A 71 29.46 5.93 -32.89
CA LYS A 71 30.84 6.29 -33.24
C LYS A 71 31.03 7.80 -33.27
N ASN A 72 30.10 8.54 -33.87
CA ASN A 72 30.16 10.00 -33.91
C ASN A 72 30.01 10.63 -32.52
N GLU A 73 29.16 10.07 -31.66
CA GLU A 73 29.01 10.50 -30.27
C GLU A 73 30.33 10.33 -29.49
N LEU A 74 31.03 9.21 -29.67
CA LEU A 74 32.36 9.01 -29.09
C LEU A 74 33.35 10.08 -29.56
N ILE A 75 33.44 10.31 -30.87
CA ILE A 75 34.36 11.30 -31.43
C ILE A 75 34.07 12.69 -30.86
N ASN A 76 32.80 13.12 -30.81
CA ASN A 76 32.42 14.41 -30.25
C ASN A 76 32.78 14.54 -28.76
N LEU A 77 32.61 13.47 -27.97
CA LEU A 77 33.01 13.48 -26.56
C LEU A 77 34.52 13.63 -26.41
N CYS A 78 35.30 12.88 -27.20
CA CYS A 78 36.76 13.00 -27.21
C CYS A 78 37.22 14.39 -27.70
N GLU A 79 36.59 14.96 -28.73
CA GLU A 79 36.90 16.33 -29.19
C GLU A 79 36.70 17.36 -28.09
N ASN A 80 35.62 17.23 -27.31
CA ASN A 80 35.31 18.11 -26.19
C ASN A 80 36.25 17.89 -24.98
N GLU A 81 36.64 16.65 -24.71
CA GLU A 81 37.56 16.31 -23.62
C GLU A 81 38.98 16.83 -23.89
N TYR A 82 39.44 16.72 -25.14
CA TYR A 82 40.79 17.13 -25.54
C TYR A 82 40.85 18.55 -26.12
N VAL A 83 39.88 19.42 -25.80
CA VAL A 83 39.90 20.84 -26.21
C VAL A 83 41.21 21.50 -25.74
N GLY A 84 41.99 22.00 -26.70
CA GLY A 84 43.30 22.62 -26.43
C GLY A 84 44.50 21.67 -26.49
N ASN A 85 44.31 20.36 -26.60
CA ASN A 85 45.39 19.39 -26.83
C ASN A 85 45.49 19.03 -28.33
N TYR A 86 46.22 19.84 -29.09
CA TYR A 86 46.36 19.69 -30.55
C TYR A 86 46.90 18.33 -31.00
N THR A 87 47.75 17.69 -30.19
CA THR A 87 48.32 16.37 -30.49
C THR A 87 47.24 15.30 -30.47
N GLU A 88 46.44 15.24 -29.40
CA GLU A 88 45.36 14.25 -29.30
C GLU A 88 44.23 14.51 -30.31
N LEU A 89 43.92 15.79 -30.59
CA LEU A 89 42.95 16.14 -31.64
C LEU A 89 43.43 15.77 -33.05
N ASN A 90 44.75 15.73 -33.30
CA ASN A 90 45.29 15.20 -34.55
C ASN A 90 45.22 13.68 -34.60
N ASN A 91 45.57 12.99 -33.50
CA ASN A 91 45.44 11.54 -33.39
C ASN A 91 43.98 11.09 -33.58
N LEU A 92 43.01 11.84 -33.05
CA LEU A 92 41.58 11.59 -33.23
C LEU A 92 41.14 11.72 -34.69
N ARG A 93 41.64 12.74 -35.40
CA ARG A 93 41.38 12.92 -36.84
C ARG A 93 42.02 11.82 -37.69
N GLU A 94 43.24 11.41 -37.35
CA GLU A 94 43.91 10.27 -38.00
C GLU A 94 43.11 8.98 -37.78
N PHE A 95 42.68 8.72 -36.54
CA PHE A 95 41.84 7.58 -36.19
C PHE A 95 40.56 7.56 -37.01
N GLN A 96 39.83 8.68 -37.09
CA GLN A 96 38.58 8.75 -37.84
C GLN A 96 38.76 8.48 -39.35
N GLN A 97 39.93 8.82 -39.93
CA GLN A 97 40.20 8.64 -41.36
C GLN A 97 40.78 7.27 -41.70
N SER A 98 41.57 6.68 -40.80
CA SER A 98 42.42 5.51 -41.10
C SER A 98 42.08 4.26 -40.29
N TYR A 99 41.19 4.35 -39.30
CA TYR A 99 40.83 3.19 -38.48
C TYR A 99 40.33 2.01 -39.32
N SER A 100 40.86 0.83 -39.02
CA SER A 100 40.49 -0.44 -39.61
C SER A 100 40.36 -1.50 -38.50
N PRO A 101 39.31 -2.35 -38.52
CA PRO A 101 39.17 -3.45 -37.56
C PRO A 101 40.37 -4.40 -37.51
N ASN A 102 41.18 -4.47 -38.58
CA ASN A 102 42.40 -5.30 -38.63
C ASN A 102 43.60 -4.68 -37.89
N GLU A 103 43.55 -3.39 -37.54
CA GLU A 103 44.64 -2.65 -36.89
C GLU A 103 44.26 -2.16 -35.48
N VAL A 104 43.14 -2.63 -34.92
CA VAL A 104 42.67 -2.15 -33.60
C VAL A 104 43.66 -2.42 -32.47
N LEU A 105 44.40 -3.53 -32.49
CA LEU A 105 45.42 -3.81 -31.47
C LEU A 105 46.56 -2.77 -31.51
N TRP A 106 46.96 -2.33 -32.71
CA TRP A 106 47.96 -1.28 -32.85
C TRP A 106 47.44 0.04 -32.26
N TRP A 107 46.21 0.43 -32.61
CA TRP A 107 45.54 1.61 -32.03
C TRP A 107 45.38 1.54 -30.51
N TYR A 108 45.09 0.35 -29.96
CA TYR A 108 45.02 0.14 -28.53
C TYR A 108 46.39 0.31 -27.87
N THR A 109 47.47 -0.15 -28.49
CA THR A 109 48.81 -0.05 -27.90
C THR A 109 49.49 1.30 -28.13
N LYS A 110 49.05 2.08 -29.13
CA LYS A 110 49.57 3.42 -29.44
C LYS A 110 49.16 4.40 -28.35
N GLU A 111 50.09 5.25 -27.91
CA GLU A 111 49.86 6.23 -26.84
C GLU A 111 48.98 7.41 -27.31
N THR A 112 47.70 7.15 -27.53
CA THR A 112 46.69 8.11 -28.03
C THR A 112 45.46 8.13 -27.13
N PHE A 113 44.50 9.00 -27.45
CA PHE A 113 43.18 9.04 -26.84
C PHE A 113 42.54 7.64 -26.73
N PHE A 114 42.72 6.76 -27.72
CA PHE A 114 42.04 5.47 -27.76
C PHE A 114 42.40 4.61 -26.55
N TYR A 115 43.70 4.44 -26.26
CA TYR A 115 44.17 3.72 -25.08
C TYR A 115 43.74 4.42 -23.79
N LYS A 116 43.98 5.73 -23.71
CA LYS A 116 43.80 6.54 -22.49
C LYS A 116 42.33 6.57 -22.06
N THR A 117 41.44 6.97 -22.97
CA THR A 117 40.00 7.11 -22.69
C THR A 117 39.36 5.75 -22.43
N LEU A 118 39.71 4.69 -23.18
CA LEU A 118 39.15 3.35 -22.98
C LEU A 118 39.52 2.76 -21.61
N ASN A 119 40.81 2.78 -21.25
CA ASN A 119 41.24 2.22 -19.95
C ASN A 119 40.74 3.08 -18.78
N ALA A 120 40.65 4.41 -18.95
CA ALA A 120 40.01 5.28 -17.95
C ALA A 120 38.51 4.94 -17.76
N ALA A 121 37.78 4.70 -18.85
CA ALA A 121 36.38 4.31 -18.80
C ALA A 121 36.18 2.95 -18.12
N LEU A 122 37.03 1.97 -18.42
CA LEU A 122 37.00 0.64 -17.79
C LEU A 122 37.29 0.72 -16.28
N ARG A 123 38.32 1.49 -15.88
CA ARG A 123 38.70 1.68 -14.47
C ARG A 123 37.61 2.37 -13.65
N THR A 124 37.03 3.45 -14.20
CA THR A 124 35.96 4.20 -13.53
C THR A 124 34.58 3.54 -13.68
N GLN A 125 34.51 2.40 -14.39
CA GLN A 125 33.27 1.75 -14.77
C GLN A 125 32.27 2.74 -15.40
N ASN A 126 32.75 3.63 -16.26
CA ASN A 126 31.91 4.53 -17.03
C ASN A 126 31.19 3.75 -18.13
N ILE A 127 30.06 3.14 -17.74
CA ILE A 127 29.23 2.28 -18.58
C ILE A 127 28.87 2.93 -19.92
N HIS A 128 28.64 4.25 -19.95
CA HIS A 128 28.29 4.93 -21.18
C HIS A 128 29.46 5.05 -22.16
N LEU A 129 30.66 5.41 -21.68
CA LEU A 129 31.86 5.39 -22.52
C LEU A 129 32.19 3.98 -22.99
N ILE A 130 32.10 2.97 -22.11
CA ILE A 130 32.32 1.56 -22.51
C ILE A 130 31.32 1.13 -23.58
N PHE A 131 30.05 1.54 -23.47
CA PHE A 131 29.05 1.33 -24.51
C PHE A 131 29.44 1.97 -25.84
N LEU A 132 29.93 3.21 -25.85
CA LEU A 132 30.37 3.87 -27.09
C LEU A 132 31.62 3.20 -27.68
N PHE A 133 32.51 2.66 -26.84
CA PHE A 133 33.68 1.90 -27.26
C PHE A 133 33.39 0.46 -27.72
N ARG A 134 32.17 -0.06 -27.54
CA ARG A 134 31.84 -1.49 -27.70
C ARG A 134 32.23 -2.07 -29.06
N ALA A 135 32.11 -1.30 -30.14
CA ALA A 135 32.51 -1.74 -31.48
C ALA A 135 34.00 -2.08 -31.54
N TYR A 136 34.82 -1.23 -30.92
CA TYR A 136 36.26 -1.37 -30.92
C TYR A 136 36.71 -2.46 -29.92
N ILE A 137 36.03 -2.58 -28.78
CA ILE A 137 36.21 -3.70 -27.84
C ILE A 137 35.90 -5.03 -28.53
N TYR A 138 34.83 -5.07 -29.35
CA TYR A 138 34.47 -6.22 -30.17
C TYR A 138 35.55 -6.54 -31.22
N ASP A 139 36.09 -5.52 -31.90
CA ASP A 139 37.21 -5.73 -32.84
C ASP A 139 38.45 -6.28 -32.11
N ILE A 140 38.77 -5.80 -30.90
CA ILE A 140 39.87 -6.31 -30.07
C ILE A 140 39.61 -7.78 -29.73
N TYR A 141 38.39 -8.12 -29.31
CA TYR A 141 37.98 -9.49 -29.01
C TYR A 141 38.24 -10.44 -30.20
N HIS A 142 37.80 -10.05 -31.40
CA HIS A 142 38.01 -10.87 -32.61
C HIS A 142 39.48 -11.02 -32.98
N GLN A 143 40.29 -9.97 -32.82
CA GLN A 143 41.73 -10.07 -33.03
C GLN A 143 42.39 -10.99 -32.01
N LEU A 144 42.05 -10.88 -30.72
CA LEU A 144 42.57 -11.76 -29.68
C LEU A 144 42.14 -13.22 -29.93
N GLN A 145 40.90 -13.48 -30.35
CA GLN A 145 40.47 -14.83 -30.74
C GLN A 145 41.28 -15.37 -31.93
N LYS A 146 41.52 -14.53 -32.95
CA LYS A 146 42.32 -14.90 -34.13
C LYS A 146 43.76 -15.25 -33.76
N TYR A 147 44.34 -14.54 -32.79
CA TYR A 147 45.72 -14.71 -32.35
C TYR A 147 45.85 -15.51 -31.04
N GLN A 148 44.77 -16.18 -30.60
CA GLN A 148 44.70 -16.92 -29.35
C GLN A 148 45.94 -17.78 -29.13
N SER A 149 46.55 -17.63 -27.95
CA SER A 149 47.71 -18.41 -27.55
C SER A 149 47.41 -19.91 -27.65
N LYS A 150 48.34 -20.72 -28.17
CA LYS A 150 48.12 -22.18 -28.34
C LYS A 150 48.83 -23.05 -27.31
N LYS A 151 49.69 -22.43 -26.48
CA LYS A 151 50.51 -23.10 -25.48
C LYS A 151 50.26 -22.42 -24.15
N PHE A 152 50.49 -23.17 -23.08
CA PHE A 152 50.59 -22.62 -21.74
C PHE A 152 51.62 -21.48 -21.73
N VAL A 153 51.27 -20.36 -21.12
CA VAL A 153 52.14 -19.20 -20.97
C VAL A 153 52.12 -18.77 -19.50
N ARG A 154 53.29 -18.41 -18.98
CA ARG A 154 53.42 -17.68 -17.72
C ARG A 154 53.76 -16.24 -18.04
N VAL A 155 52.99 -15.31 -17.50
CA VAL A 155 53.12 -13.88 -17.78
C VAL A 155 53.26 -13.07 -16.49
N TYR A 156 53.77 -11.86 -16.65
CA TYR A 156 54.17 -10.98 -15.56
C TYR A 156 53.66 -9.55 -15.79
N ARG A 157 53.26 -8.88 -14.71
CA ARG A 157 52.94 -7.44 -14.72
C ARG A 157 53.34 -6.82 -13.38
N CYS A 158 54.10 -5.73 -13.43
CA CYS A 158 54.39 -4.93 -12.24
C CYS A 158 53.40 -3.77 -12.11
N GLN A 159 53.08 -3.40 -10.88
CA GLN A 159 52.18 -2.30 -10.57
C GLN A 159 52.40 -1.75 -9.15
N LEU A 160 52.12 -0.46 -8.94
CA LEU A 160 51.97 0.12 -7.61
C LEU A 160 50.55 -0.14 -7.07
N MET A 161 50.46 -0.56 -5.82
CA MET A 161 49.18 -0.88 -5.16
C MET A 161 49.18 -0.35 -3.73
N SER A 162 48.02 0.10 -3.24
CA SER A 162 47.89 0.57 -1.87
C SER A 162 47.96 -0.60 -0.87
N ASN A 163 48.37 -0.29 0.37
CA ASN A 163 48.38 -1.28 1.45
C ASN A 163 46.98 -1.87 1.72
N ASP A 164 45.91 -1.09 1.55
CA ASP A 164 44.53 -1.55 1.73
C ASP A 164 44.13 -2.60 0.67
N GLU A 165 44.50 -2.37 -0.59
CA GLU A 165 44.23 -3.32 -1.69
C GLU A 165 45.01 -4.64 -1.50
N ILE A 166 46.28 -4.56 -1.09
CA ILE A 166 47.09 -5.74 -0.79
C ILE A 166 46.48 -6.53 0.38
N ASN A 167 46.04 -5.84 1.43
CA ASN A 167 45.40 -6.48 2.58
C ASN A 167 44.05 -7.12 2.21
N SER A 168 43.27 -6.48 1.34
CA SER A 168 42.04 -7.05 0.80
C SER A 168 42.31 -8.35 0.02
N LEU A 169 43.34 -8.36 -0.84
CA LEU A 169 43.73 -9.57 -1.57
C LEU A 169 44.20 -10.70 -0.63
N LYS A 170 44.97 -10.38 0.42
CA LYS A 170 45.42 -11.37 1.42
C LYS A 170 44.26 -12.05 2.15
N GLN A 171 43.16 -11.34 2.39
CA GLN A 171 41.96 -11.91 3.04
C GLN A 171 41.17 -12.86 2.14
N ASN A 172 41.47 -12.89 0.84
CA ASN A 172 40.69 -13.59 -0.17
C ASN A 172 41.54 -14.57 -1.01
N ILE A 173 42.57 -15.17 -0.40
CA ILE A 173 43.30 -16.27 -1.03
C ILE A 173 42.32 -17.43 -1.33
N ASP A 174 42.57 -18.14 -2.43
CA ASP A 174 41.74 -19.20 -3.04
C ASP A 174 40.41 -18.73 -3.67
N GLN A 175 40.11 -17.44 -3.61
CA GLN A 175 38.90 -16.85 -4.19
C GLN A 175 39.08 -16.45 -5.66
N PHE A 176 37.96 -16.21 -6.35
CA PHE A 176 37.99 -15.72 -7.73
C PHE A 176 38.17 -14.20 -7.78
N ILE A 177 39.01 -13.75 -8.70
CA ILE A 177 39.30 -12.36 -8.99
C ILE A 177 38.92 -12.07 -10.45
N SER A 178 38.19 -10.99 -10.69
CA SER A 178 37.99 -10.43 -12.02
C SER A 178 38.62 -9.08 -12.14
N ILE A 179 39.27 -8.89 -13.28
CA ILE A 179 39.87 -7.62 -13.66
C ILE A 179 38.97 -6.98 -14.71
N ASN A 180 38.34 -5.86 -14.34
CA ASN A 180 37.37 -5.16 -15.20
C ASN A 180 38.03 -4.21 -16.21
N SER A 181 39.28 -4.48 -16.57
CA SER A 181 40.07 -3.78 -17.57
C SER A 181 40.83 -4.79 -18.43
N PHE A 182 41.31 -4.35 -19.59
CA PHE A 182 42.25 -5.16 -20.36
C PHE A 182 43.52 -5.35 -19.54
N PHE A 183 43.97 -6.60 -19.41
CA PHE A 183 45.13 -6.89 -18.59
C PHE A 183 46.35 -7.11 -19.47
N SER A 184 47.13 -6.05 -19.66
CA SER A 184 48.38 -6.08 -20.41
C SER A 184 49.50 -6.64 -19.52
N THR A 185 50.20 -7.65 -20.02
CA THR A 185 51.24 -8.40 -19.33
C THR A 185 52.39 -8.67 -20.29
N THR A 186 53.51 -9.24 -19.83
CA THR A 186 54.61 -9.68 -20.69
C THR A 186 55.04 -11.08 -20.29
N ASP A 187 55.51 -11.90 -21.25
CA ASP A 187 56.09 -13.22 -20.94
C ASP A 187 57.56 -13.13 -20.48
N ASP A 188 58.17 -11.94 -20.51
CA ASP A 188 59.49 -11.67 -19.94
C ASP A 188 59.41 -10.93 -18.59
N ARG A 189 59.76 -11.65 -17.53
CA ARG A 189 59.83 -11.13 -16.16
C ARG A 189 60.77 -9.92 -16.02
N SER A 190 61.86 -9.88 -16.78
CA SER A 190 62.86 -8.80 -16.71
C SER A 190 62.28 -7.51 -17.27
N THR A 191 61.57 -7.61 -18.40
CA THR A 191 60.82 -6.51 -19.00
C THR A 191 59.76 -5.97 -18.04
N ALA A 192 59.00 -6.83 -17.35
CA ALA A 192 57.99 -6.39 -16.37
C ALA A 192 58.60 -5.58 -15.21
N LEU A 193 59.76 -6.01 -14.69
CA LEU A 193 60.48 -5.31 -13.62
C LEU A 193 61.11 -4.01 -14.11
N PHE A 194 61.63 -3.97 -15.34
CA PHE A 194 62.20 -2.78 -15.95
C PHE A 194 61.18 -1.65 -16.12
N LEU A 195 59.95 -1.99 -16.55
CA LEU A 195 58.87 -1.02 -16.75
C LEU A 195 58.47 -0.29 -15.46
N LEU A 196 58.71 -0.88 -14.27
CA LEU A 196 58.42 -0.26 -12.97
C LEU A 196 59.33 0.95 -12.65
N GLY A 197 60.53 1.03 -13.24
CA GLY A 197 61.48 2.15 -13.06
C GLY A 197 61.97 2.39 -11.62
N ASP A 198 62.77 3.44 -11.43
CA ASP A 198 63.24 3.96 -10.13
C ASP A 198 62.17 4.84 -9.44
N LEU A 199 60.89 4.43 -9.50
CA LEU A 199 59.80 5.19 -8.86
C LEU A 199 59.99 5.16 -7.34
N THR A 200 60.38 6.31 -6.78
CA THR A 200 60.40 6.55 -5.33
C THR A 200 58.98 6.42 -4.80
N THR A 201 58.78 5.50 -3.86
CA THR A 201 57.52 5.22 -3.17
C THR A 201 56.80 6.51 -2.79
N GLN A 202 55.63 6.75 -3.40
CA GLN A 202 54.67 7.71 -2.86
C GLN A 202 54.25 7.22 -1.47
N ILE A 203 53.98 8.16 -0.57
CA ILE A 203 53.51 7.90 0.80
C ILE A 203 52.24 7.02 0.68
N ASP A 204 52.34 5.74 1.09
CA ASP A 204 51.27 4.71 1.13
C ASP A 204 51.05 3.78 -0.08
N SER A 205 52.03 3.60 -1.00
CA SER A 205 51.94 2.59 -2.08
C SER A 205 53.15 1.63 -2.15
N GLU A 206 52.86 0.35 -2.37
CA GLU A 206 53.84 -0.76 -2.41
C GLU A 206 54.04 -1.29 -3.83
N ARG A 207 55.20 -1.90 -4.08
CA ARG A 207 55.53 -2.53 -5.37
C ARG A 207 54.97 -3.94 -5.42
N VAL A 208 54.18 -4.24 -6.45
CA VAL A 208 53.53 -5.54 -6.67
C VAL A 208 53.93 -6.12 -8.02
N LEU A 209 54.25 -7.41 -8.05
CA LEU A 209 54.44 -8.23 -9.25
C LEU A 209 53.34 -9.29 -9.32
N PHE A 210 52.48 -9.20 -10.33
CA PHE A 210 51.57 -10.28 -10.70
C PHE A 210 52.33 -11.36 -11.49
N GLU A 211 52.22 -12.60 -11.06
CA GLU A 211 52.70 -13.80 -11.77
C GLU A 211 51.48 -14.67 -12.10
N ILE A 212 51.20 -14.83 -13.39
CA ILE A 212 49.95 -15.44 -13.85
C ILE A 212 50.24 -16.65 -14.72
N GLU A 213 49.61 -17.77 -14.37
CA GLU A 213 49.61 -18.98 -15.19
C GLU A 213 48.34 -19.04 -16.04
N ALA A 214 48.50 -19.14 -17.36
CA ALA A 214 47.39 -19.17 -18.31
C ALA A 214 47.51 -20.37 -19.26
N ASP A 215 46.56 -21.31 -19.16
CA ASP A 215 46.40 -22.40 -20.13
C ASP A 215 45.29 -22.03 -21.13
N PRO A 216 45.58 -21.84 -22.42
CA PRO A 216 44.56 -21.53 -23.41
C PRO A 216 43.59 -22.67 -23.70
N LYS A 217 43.83 -23.90 -23.21
CA LYS A 217 42.94 -25.04 -23.43
C LYS A 217 41.68 -25.00 -22.57
N VAL A 218 41.74 -24.36 -21.41
CA VAL A 218 40.64 -24.30 -20.43
C VAL A 218 39.77 -23.05 -20.61
N VAL A 219 40.19 -22.09 -21.43
CA VAL A 219 39.46 -20.84 -21.66
C VAL A 219 39.03 -20.73 -23.11
N THR A 220 37.73 -20.86 -23.32
CA THR A 220 37.04 -20.83 -24.60
C THR A 220 36.26 -19.52 -24.85
N THR A 221 35.86 -18.81 -23.79
CA THR A 221 34.97 -17.64 -23.89
C THR A 221 35.72 -16.30 -23.90
N LYS A 222 36.85 -16.19 -23.18
CA LYS A 222 37.64 -14.96 -23.05
C LYS A 222 39.07 -15.13 -23.58
N PRO A 223 39.37 -14.62 -24.80
CA PRO A 223 40.65 -14.85 -25.43
C PRO A 223 41.79 -14.05 -24.77
N PHE A 224 43.01 -14.56 -24.92
CA PHE A 224 44.25 -13.84 -24.64
C PHE A 224 45.31 -14.24 -25.66
N ALA A 225 46.14 -13.27 -26.06
CA ALA A 225 47.13 -13.47 -27.10
C ALA A 225 48.39 -12.66 -26.83
N ASN A 226 49.53 -13.18 -27.28
CA ASN A 226 50.71 -12.35 -27.50
C ASN A 226 50.44 -11.42 -28.69
N ILE A 227 50.44 -10.11 -28.44
CA ILE A 227 50.08 -9.08 -29.41
C ILE A 227 51.29 -8.31 -29.92
N SER A 228 52.52 -8.71 -29.60
CA SER A 228 53.72 -7.92 -29.89
C SER A 228 53.89 -7.60 -31.38
N LYS A 229 53.51 -8.51 -32.28
CA LYS A 229 53.54 -8.29 -33.74
C LYS A 229 52.51 -7.28 -34.26
N HIS A 230 51.55 -6.92 -33.43
CA HIS A 230 50.44 -6.02 -33.72
C HIS A 230 50.42 -4.82 -32.76
N SER A 231 51.45 -4.68 -31.92
CA SER A 231 51.62 -3.60 -30.96
C SER A 231 52.49 -2.50 -31.56
N ASP A 232 52.27 -1.25 -31.13
CA ASP A 232 53.18 -0.12 -31.38
C ASP A 232 54.53 -0.30 -30.65
N PHE A 233 54.59 -1.25 -29.70
CA PHE A 233 55.77 -1.62 -28.91
C PHE A 233 56.10 -3.11 -29.08
N PRO A 234 56.63 -3.54 -30.24
CA PRO A 234 56.88 -4.96 -30.53
C PRO A 234 57.94 -5.61 -29.63
N ASP A 235 58.81 -4.82 -29.01
CA ASP A 235 59.88 -5.31 -28.14
C ASP A 235 59.41 -5.64 -26.70
N GLU A 236 58.21 -5.23 -26.29
CA GLU A 236 57.69 -5.44 -24.92
C GLU A 236 57.21 -6.89 -24.67
N SER A 237 57.18 -7.74 -25.70
CA SER A 237 56.61 -9.10 -25.64
C SER A 237 55.21 -9.16 -25.02
N GLU A 238 54.39 -8.14 -25.33
CA GLU A 238 53.09 -7.92 -24.71
C GLU A 238 52.10 -9.07 -24.95
N VAL A 239 51.52 -9.57 -23.86
CA VAL A 239 50.41 -10.53 -23.81
C VAL A 239 49.19 -9.84 -23.20
N LEU A 240 48.11 -9.76 -23.98
CA LEU A 240 46.90 -9.04 -23.59
C LEU A 240 45.75 -10.00 -23.28
N PHE A 241 45.15 -9.85 -22.10
CA PHE A 241 43.94 -10.59 -21.70
C PHE A 241 42.69 -9.73 -21.93
N MET A 242 41.63 -10.38 -22.41
CA MET A 242 40.32 -9.75 -22.61
C MET A 242 39.73 -9.22 -21.29
N ILE A 243 38.98 -8.11 -21.37
CA ILE A 243 38.23 -7.55 -20.24
C ILE A 243 37.35 -8.60 -19.54
N GLY A 244 37.36 -8.56 -18.21
CA GLY A 244 36.60 -9.45 -17.35
C GLY A 244 37.16 -10.88 -17.27
N SER A 245 38.39 -11.13 -17.73
CA SER A 245 39.07 -12.40 -17.46
C SER A 245 39.08 -12.70 -15.97
N ILE A 246 38.83 -13.96 -15.62
CA ILE A 246 38.67 -14.44 -14.24
C ILE A 246 39.88 -15.28 -13.87
N PHE A 247 40.44 -15.00 -12.71
CA PHE A 247 41.62 -15.65 -12.19
C PHE A 247 41.36 -16.16 -10.77
N ARG A 248 41.96 -17.28 -10.39
CA ARG A 248 42.03 -17.73 -9.01
C ARG A 248 43.25 -17.07 -8.34
N LEU A 249 43.06 -16.53 -7.14
CA LEU A 249 44.17 -16.04 -6.33
C LEU A 249 44.83 -17.21 -5.60
N ASN A 250 46.06 -17.56 -5.94
CA ASN A 250 46.74 -18.73 -5.38
C ASN A 250 47.52 -18.39 -4.10
N SER A 251 48.37 -17.36 -4.14
CA SER A 251 49.16 -16.94 -3.00
C SER A 251 49.68 -15.51 -3.16
N ILE A 252 50.05 -14.90 -2.04
CA ILE A 252 50.70 -13.59 -2.00
C ILE A 252 51.96 -13.72 -1.15
N ASP A 253 53.10 -13.61 -1.80
CA ASP A 253 54.43 -13.71 -1.17
C ASP A 253 55.07 -12.31 -1.10
N HIS A 254 56.05 -12.10 -0.23
CA HIS A 254 56.85 -10.87 -0.19
C HIS A 254 58.32 -11.24 -0.38
N ASN A 255 58.94 -10.73 -1.45
CA ASN A 255 60.33 -11.02 -1.79
C ASN A 255 61.31 -10.12 -1.02
N ASP A 256 62.57 -10.56 -0.92
CA ASP A 256 63.66 -9.84 -0.27
C ASP A 256 63.94 -8.45 -0.91
N ASP A 257 63.56 -8.27 -2.18
CA ASP A 257 63.69 -7.00 -2.93
C ASP A 257 62.57 -5.96 -2.63
N GLN A 258 61.79 -6.14 -1.55
CA GLN A 258 60.64 -5.28 -1.18
C GLN A 258 59.53 -5.24 -2.24
N ILE A 259 59.25 -6.40 -2.87
CA ILE A 259 58.17 -6.54 -3.86
C ILE A 259 57.21 -7.64 -3.41
N TRP A 260 55.91 -7.32 -3.35
CA TRP A 260 54.85 -8.31 -3.16
C TRP A 260 54.62 -9.08 -4.46
N ILE A 261 54.67 -10.41 -4.41
CA ILE A 261 54.41 -11.29 -5.55
C ILE A 261 53.01 -11.89 -5.39
N ILE A 262 52.12 -11.56 -6.31
CA ILE A 262 50.74 -12.07 -6.35
C ILE A 262 50.65 -13.15 -7.41
N LYS A 263 50.45 -14.40 -6.99
CA LYS A 263 50.35 -15.56 -7.89
C LYS A 263 48.90 -15.86 -8.20
N MET A 264 48.58 -15.97 -9.49
CA MET A 264 47.23 -16.17 -9.98
C MET A 264 47.19 -17.20 -11.11
N THR A 265 46.07 -17.89 -11.25
CA THR A 265 45.83 -18.86 -12.35
C THR A 265 44.58 -18.46 -13.10
N LEU A 266 44.63 -18.42 -14.43
CA LEU A 266 43.44 -18.17 -15.27
C LEU A 266 42.43 -19.33 -15.10
N CYS A 267 41.18 -19.01 -14.77
CA CYS A 267 40.14 -20.01 -14.47
C CYS A 267 39.56 -20.66 -15.74
N ASP A 268 39.11 -21.92 -15.59
CA ASP A 268 38.37 -22.67 -16.62
C ASP A 268 36.93 -22.15 -16.75
N ASP A 269 36.42 -22.03 -17.97
CA ASP A 269 35.02 -21.65 -18.23
C ASP A 269 34.01 -22.68 -17.69
N ASP A 270 34.41 -23.94 -17.54
CA ASP A 270 33.58 -25.06 -17.09
C ASP A 270 33.67 -25.35 -15.58
N GLU A 271 34.42 -24.53 -14.84
CA GLU A 271 34.53 -24.69 -13.38
C GLU A 271 33.16 -24.63 -12.69
N HIS A 272 32.84 -25.65 -11.88
CA HIS A 272 31.48 -25.93 -11.40
C HIS A 272 30.82 -24.72 -10.69
N ASP A 273 31.58 -24.05 -9.82
CA ASP A 273 31.11 -22.92 -9.03
C ASP A 273 30.85 -21.69 -9.91
N LEU A 274 31.69 -21.45 -10.91
CA LEU A 274 31.52 -20.35 -11.87
C LEU A 274 30.32 -20.61 -12.81
N LYS A 275 30.17 -21.86 -13.26
CA LYS A 275 29.12 -22.26 -14.20
C LYS A 275 27.72 -22.21 -13.59
N GLN A 276 27.54 -22.68 -12.36
CA GLN A 276 26.24 -22.61 -11.67
C GLN A 276 25.77 -21.17 -11.47
N VAL A 277 26.68 -20.30 -11.04
CA VAL A 277 26.42 -18.87 -10.81
C VAL A 277 26.02 -18.20 -12.12
N LEU A 278 26.82 -18.35 -13.18
CA LEU A 278 26.53 -17.77 -14.49
C LEU A 278 25.25 -18.32 -15.14
N MET A 279 24.92 -19.61 -14.96
CA MET A 279 23.68 -20.20 -15.48
C MET A 279 22.43 -19.68 -14.76
N TYR A 280 22.46 -19.59 -13.42
CA TYR A 280 21.35 -19.03 -12.64
C TYR A 280 21.04 -17.60 -13.08
N MET A 281 22.06 -16.79 -13.36
CA MET A 281 21.86 -15.39 -13.76
C MET A 281 21.45 -15.23 -15.22
N LYS A 282 21.93 -16.10 -16.12
CA LYS A 282 21.43 -16.16 -17.50
C LYS A 282 19.96 -16.57 -17.55
N GLN A 283 19.43 -17.31 -16.57
CA GLN A 283 17.99 -17.57 -16.47
C GLN A 283 17.18 -16.34 -16.02
N GLN A 284 17.81 -15.41 -15.29
CA GLN A 284 17.17 -14.16 -14.81
C GLN A 284 17.11 -13.06 -15.88
N ILE A 285 17.84 -13.22 -16.99
CA ILE A 285 17.79 -12.34 -18.16
C ILE A 285 17.15 -13.19 -19.24
N GLU A 286 15.86 -12.94 -19.52
CA GLU A 286 15.05 -13.69 -20.48
C GLU A 286 15.85 -14.03 -21.76
N ASN A 287 15.60 -15.18 -22.39
CA ASN A 287 16.24 -15.64 -23.65
C ASN A 287 15.92 -14.72 -24.88
N GLU A 288 15.71 -13.43 -24.66
CA GLU A 288 15.53 -12.41 -25.68
C GLU A 288 16.85 -12.11 -26.41
N GLU A 289 16.74 -11.69 -27.67
CA GLU A 289 17.86 -11.21 -28.48
C GLU A 289 18.50 -9.97 -27.81
N ILE A 290 19.83 -9.96 -27.62
CA ILE A 290 20.52 -8.87 -26.90
C ILE A 290 20.38 -7.55 -27.68
N ASN A 291 19.65 -6.61 -27.10
CA ASN A 291 19.37 -5.30 -27.67
C ASN A 291 19.38 -4.19 -26.60
N LEU A 292 19.12 -2.93 -26.98
CA LEU A 292 19.14 -1.79 -26.05
C LEU A 292 18.12 -1.92 -24.90
N ARG A 293 17.02 -2.65 -25.11
CA ARG A 293 16.04 -2.94 -24.05
C ARG A 293 16.62 -3.90 -23.02
N THR A 294 17.32 -4.95 -23.47
CA THR A 294 18.03 -5.89 -22.58
C THR A 294 19.10 -5.17 -21.76
N LEU A 295 19.86 -4.26 -22.39
CA LEU A 295 20.83 -3.41 -21.70
C LEU A 295 20.15 -2.51 -20.66
N GLY A 296 19.06 -1.85 -21.03
CA GLY A 296 18.29 -1.00 -20.11
C GLY A 296 17.78 -1.78 -18.90
N LYS A 297 17.20 -2.98 -19.11
CA LYS A 297 16.76 -3.88 -18.03
C LYS A 297 17.90 -4.34 -17.14
N LEU A 298 19.07 -4.66 -17.71
CA LEU A 298 20.25 -5.06 -16.94
C LEU A 298 20.75 -3.91 -16.06
N LEU A 299 20.87 -2.71 -16.61
CA LEU A 299 21.30 -1.51 -15.88
C LEU A 299 20.30 -1.13 -14.78
N TRP A 300 19.02 -1.32 -15.05
CA TRP A 300 17.97 -1.16 -14.06
C TRP A 300 18.13 -2.14 -12.89
N LYS A 301 18.36 -3.44 -13.16
CA LYS A 301 18.66 -4.43 -12.10
C LYS A 301 19.95 -4.13 -11.32
N MET A 302 20.91 -3.45 -11.94
CA MET A 302 22.13 -2.95 -11.30
C MET A 302 21.92 -1.67 -10.47
N GLY A 303 20.69 -1.13 -10.41
CA GLY A 303 20.39 0.14 -9.73
C GLY A 303 20.87 1.40 -10.46
N LYS A 304 21.30 1.28 -11.73
CA LYS A 304 21.75 2.41 -12.57
C LYS A 304 20.58 3.03 -13.32
N LEU A 305 19.63 3.59 -12.59
CA LEU A 305 18.31 4.03 -13.11
C LEU A 305 18.43 5.08 -14.23
N ASP A 306 19.27 6.11 -14.07
CA ASP A 306 19.46 7.16 -15.08
C ASP A 306 20.00 6.61 -16.42
N LEU A 307 20.92 5.64 -16.34
CA LEU A 307 21.47 4.99 -17.53
C LEU A 307 20.44 4.06 -18.18
N ALA A 308 19.65 3.34 -17.37
CA ALA A 308 18.54 2.53 -17.88
C ALA A 308 17.54 3.40 -18.64
N GLU A 309 17.14 4.54 -18.07
CA GLU A 309 16.24 5.50 -18.71
C GLU A 309 16.84 6.05 -20.01
N LYS A 310 18.13 6.43 -19.98
CA LYS A 310 18.86 6.92 -21.16
C LYS A 310 18.79 5.93 -22.33
N TYR A 311 19.04 4.64 -22.07
CA TYR A 311 19.03 3.64 -23.14
C TYR A 311 17.63 3.22 -23.57
N PHE A 312 16.64 3.20 -22.67
CA PHE A 312 15.24 3.03 -23.05
C PHE A 312 14.75 4.17 -23.95
N ASN A 313 15.10 5.42 -23.61
CA ASN A 313 14.77 6.59 -24.43
C ASN A 313 15.50 6.59 -25.77
N ARG A 314 16.76 6.12 -25.83
CA ARG A 314 17.49 5.95 -27.09
C ARG A 314 16.79 4.93 -28.00
N LEU A 315 16.43 3.77 -27.45
CA LEU A 315 15.64 2.77 -28.19
C LEU A 315 14.30 3.34 -28.65
N LEU A 316 13.63 4.13 -27.81
CA LEU A 316 12.37 4.75 -28.14
C LEU A 316 12.45 5.68 -29.37
N GLN A 317 13.59 6.33 -29.57
CA GLN A 317 13.85 7.19 -30.74
C GLN A 317 14.17 6.38 -32.01
N GLU A 318 14.75 5.18 -31.86
CA GLU A 318 15.12 4.29 -32.97
C GLU A 318 13.92 3.47 -33.49
N LEU A 319 12.94 3.18 -32.64
CA LEU A 319 11.78 2.36 -33.01
C LEU A 319 10.75 3.13 -33.87
N PRO A 320 10.24 2.56 -34.98
CA PRO A 320 9.17 3.16 -35.74
C PRO A 320 7.85 3.20 -34.94
N SER A 321 6.96 4.14 -35.26
CA SER A 321 5.72 4.38 -34.50
C SER A 321 4.74 3.19 -34.43
N ASN A 322 4.96 2.14 -35.21
CA ASN A 322 4.15 0.92 -35.26
C ASN A 322 4.91 -0.33 -34.78
N ASP A 323 6.08 -0.17 -34.15
CA ASP A 323 6.89 -1.30 -33.72
C ASP A 323 6.19 -2.10 -32.59
N PRO A 324 6.14 -3.45 -32.66
CA PRO A 324 5.55 -4.27 -31.60
C PRO A 324 6.27 -4.14 -30.24
N LEU A 325 7.56 -3.79 -30.21
CA LEU A 325 8.32 -3.60 -28.97
C LEU A 325 7.96 -2.31 -28.22
N LEU A 326 7.33 -1.34 -28.90
CA LEU A 326 7.05 -0.02 -28.36
C LEU A 326 6.12 -0.09 -27.13
N SER A 327 5.20 -1.04 -27.11
CA SER A 327 4.33 -1.28 -25.96
C SER A 327 5.10 -1.77 -24.74
N ASN A 328 5.99 -2.75 -24.92
CA ASN A 328 6.79 -3.30 -23.83
C ASN A 328 7.79 -2.25 -23.31
N LEU A 329 8.37 -1.46 -24.21
CA LEU A 329 9.29 -0.38 -23.85
C LEU A 329 8.60 0.72 -23.03
N TYR A 330 7.35 1.06 -23.35
CA TYR A 330 6.54 1.97 -22.53
C TYR A 330 6.15 1.37 -21.18
N GLU A 331 6.06 0.04 -21.05
CA GLU A 331 5.90 -0.58 -19.73
C GLU A 331 7.17 -0.49 -18.91
N ASP A 332 8.33 -0.79 -19.51
CA ASP A 332 9.62 -0.70 -18.82
C ASP A 332 9.90 0.76 -18.39
N LEU A 333 9.63 1.76 -19.24
CA LEU A 333 9.75 3.19 -18.90
C LEU A 333 8.73 3.62 -17.82
N GLY A 334 7.54 3.03 -17.83
CA GLY A 334 6.51 3.30 -16.83
C GLY A 334 6.89 2.77 -15.45
N GLU A 335 7.43 1.55 -15.40
CA GLU A 335 7.88 0.93 -14.16
C GLU A 335 9.17 1.59 -13.63
N LEU A 336 10.10 1.95 -14.53
CA LEU A 336 11.29 2.72 -14.17
C LEU A 336 10.92 4.08 -13.58
N ALA A 337 10.00 4.82 -14.20
CA ALA A 337 9.49 6.08 -13.69
C ALA A 337 8.78 5.91 -12.33
N SER A 338 8.08 4.79 -12.11
CA SER A 338 7.50 4.48 -10.80
C SER A 338 8.56 4.23 -9.72
N GLN A 339 9.69 3.62 -10.09
CA GLN A 339 10.79 3.33 -9.16
C GLN A 339 11.66 4.55 -8.87
N THR A 340 11.78 5.49 -9.82
CA THR A 340 12.44 6.79 -9.60
C THR A 340 11.52 7.81 -8.92
N GLY A 341 10.25 7.46 -8.67
CA GLY A 341 9.27 8.31 -7.98
C GLY A 341 8.51 9.29 -8.88
N ASP A 342 8.74 9.28 -10.19
CA ASP A 342 7.97 10.05 -11.18
C ASP A 342 6.70 9.31 -11.61
N TYR A 343 5.75 9.21 -10.66
CA TYR A 343 4.48 8.51 -10.88
C TYR A 343 3.61 9.13 -11.98
N ASP A 344 3.73 10.44 -12.22
CA ASP A 344 3.00 11.11 -13.31
C ASP A 344 3.53 10.65 -14.68
N MET A 345 4.86 10.56 -14.83
CA MET A 345 5.48 10.00 -16.03
C MET A 345 5.21 8.50 -16.16
N SER A 346 5.22 7.77 -15.04
CA SER A 346 4.84 6.35 -14.99
C SER A 346 3.45 6.11 -15.59
N VAL A 347 2.45 6.89 -15.14
CA VAL A 347 1.08 6.81 -15.66
C VAL A 347 1.03 7.17 -17.14
N GLN A 348 1.78 8.19 -17.59
CA GLN A 348 1.83 8.56 -19.02
C GLN A 348 2.41 7.44 -19.89
N TRP A 349 3.47 6.79 -19.45
CA TRP A 349 4.08 5.68 -20.17
C TRP A 349 3.14 4.46 -20.21
N HIS A 350 2.52 4.09 -19.08
CA HIS A 350 1.52 3.01 -19.07
C HIS A 350 0.30 3.29 -19.95
N GLN A 351 -0.16 4.55 -20.02
CA GLN A 351 -1.22 4.96 -20.94
C GLN A 351 -0.82 4.82 -22.42
N LYS A 352 0.41 5.19 -22.78
CA LYS A 352 0.94 5.00 -24.14
C LYS A 352 1.06 3.52 -24.50
N SER A 353 1.50 2.68 -23.57
CA SER A 353 1.51 1.22 -23.77
C SER A 353 0.11 0.67 -24.02
N LEU A 354 -0.85 1.03 -23.16
CA LEU A 354 -2.24 0.59 -23.28
C LEU A 354 -2.89 1.02 -24.59
N ALA A 355 -2.59 2.24 -25.07
CA ALA A 355 -3.09 2.74 -26.35
C ALA A 355 -2.64 1.86 -27.54
N ILE A 356 -1.40 1.37 -27.53
CA ILE A 356 -0.87 0.47 -28.57
C ILE A 356 -1.50 -0.92 -28.45
N LYS A 357 -1.60 -1.47 -27.24
CA LYS A 357 -2.27 -2.76 -26.99
C LYS A 357 -3.73 -2.74 -27.48
N ASN A 358 -4.44 -1.63 -27.28
CA ASN A 358 -5.81 -1.44 -27.74
C ASN A 358 -5.92 -1.24 -29.27
N LYS A 359 -4.95 -0.54 -29.90
CA LYS A 359 -4.91 -0.34 -31.36
C LYS A 359 -4.68 -1.67 -32.11
N ASN A 360 -3.83 -2.52 -31.55
CA ASN A 360 -3.56 -3.87 -32.06
C ASN A 360 -4.75 -4.83 -31.83
N GLN A 361 -5.59 -4.58 -30.81
CA GLN A 361 -6.87 -5.30 -30.63
C GLN A 361 -7.96 -4.90 -31.64
N LEU A 362 -7.88 -3.70 -32.24
CA LEU A 362 -8.88 -3.19 -33.20
C LEU A 362 -8.58 -3.56 -34.67
N THR A 363 -7.44 -4.18 -34.97
CA THR A 363 -7.01 -4.48 -36.36
C THR A 363 -6.98 -5.97 -36.74
N VAL A 364 -7.36 -6.89 -35.84
CA VAL A 364 -7.34 -8.33 -36.15
C VAL A 364 -8.77 -8.87 -36.26
N ASN A 365 -9.33 -8.78 -37.47
CA ASN A 365 -10.32 -9.75 -37.93
C ASN A 365 -9.63 -11.10 -38.15
N PRO A 366 -10.29 -12.24 -37.83
CA PRO A 366 -9.62 -13.51 -37.62
C PRO A 366 -9.23 -14.14 -38.96
N THR A 367 -7.94 -14.15 -39.28
CA THR A 367 -7.37 -15.18 -40.14
C THR A 367 -6.49 -16.08 -39.29
N ILE A 368 -6.92 -17.33 -39.20
CA ILE A 368 -6.27 -18.42 -38.51
C ILE A 368 -4.84 -18.59 -39.06
N LYS A 369 -3.84 -18.37 -38.21
CA LYS A 369 -2.60 -19.15 -38.25
C LYS A 369 -2.27 -19.60 -36.83
N LYS A 370 -2.37 -20.93 -36.65
CA LYS A 370 -1.86 -21.69 -35.51
C LYS A 370 -0.39 -21.36 -35.28
N THR A 371 -0.04 -20.93 -34.08
CA THR A 371 1.21 -21.33 -33.39
C THR A 371 1.02 -21.16 -31.89
N ASN A 372 1.45 -22.18 -31.16
CA ASN A 372 1.22 -22.42 -29.74
C ASN A 372 1.95 -21.40 -28.85
N ASN A 373 1.25 -20.81 -27.88
CA ASN A 373 1.58 -20.85 -26.44
C ASN A 373 0.77 -19.79 -25.68
N SER A 374 0.28 -20.21 -24.52
CA SER A 374 -0.65 -19.57 -23.62
C SER A 374 -0.05 -18.28 -23.03
N ILE A 375 -0.63 -17.12 -23.34
CA ILE A 375 -0.33 -15.87 -22.62
C ILE A 375 -1.29 -15.81 -21.42
N VAL A 376 -0.78 -16.15 -20.24
CA VAL A 376 -1.41 -15.82 -18.96
C VAL A 376 -1.01 -14.40 -18.62
N LEU A 377 -1.97 -13.47 -18.66
CA LEU A 377 -1.81 -12.12 -18.13
C LEU A 377 -1.87 -12.19 -16.60
N VAL A 378 -0.72 -12.17 -15.94
CA VAL A 378 -0.60 -12.01 -14.48
C VAL A 378 -0.29 -10.53 -14.21
N ASN A 379 -1.21 -9.83 -13.54
CA ASN A 379 -0.98 -8.48 -13.02
C ASN A 379 -0.83 -8.54 -11.50
N TYR A 380 0.19 -7.81 -11.02
CA TYR A 380 0.66 -7.77 -9.64
C TYR A 380 -0.36 -7.13 -8.68
N ILE A 381 -0.78 -7.88 -7.66
CA ILE A 381 -1.29 -7.30 -6.40
C ILE A 381 -0.12 -6.59 -5.71
N ASN A 382 -0.21 -5.26 -5.58
CA ASN A 382 0.81 -4.42 -4.96
C ASN A 382 0.77 -4.58 -3.42
N ASN A 383 1.91 -4.75 -2.76
CA ASN A 383 2.04 -5.10 -1.32
C ASN A 383 1.35 -4.12 -0.33
N ASN A 384 1.00 -2.91 -0.79
CA ASN A 384 0.34 -1.86 -0.03
C ASN A 384 -1.15 -1.66 -0.37
N THR A 385 -1.79 -2.60 -1.07
CA THR A 385 -3.23 -2.51 -1.35
C THR A 385 -4.05 -2.70 -0.08
N LYS A 386 -4.34 -1.58 0.61
CA LYS A 386 -5.42 -1.54 1.60
C LYS A 386 -6.75 -1.52 0.84
N TRP A 387 -7.50 -2.62 0.90
CA TRP A 387 -8.88 -2.60 0.42
C TRP A 387 -9.70 -1.59 1.23
N LYS A 388 -10.65 -0.95 0.56
CA LYS A 388 -11.63 -0.09 1.24
C LYS A 388 -12.36 -0.95 2.28
N GLN A 389 -12.44 -0.46 3.51
CA GLN A 389 -13.12 -1.16 4.60
C GLN A 389 -14.63 -1.29 4.39
N HIS A 390 -15.20 -0.50 3.48
CA HIS A 390 -16.59 -0.61 3.04
C HIS A 390 -16.64 -1.28 1.67
N GLY A 391 -17.15 -2.51 1.64
CA GLY A 391 -17.44 -3.27 0.43
C GLY A 391 -18.64 -2.70 -0.33
N ILE A 392 -18.77 -3.09 -1.61
CA ILE A 392 -19.91 -2.73 -2.45
C ILE A 392 -20.57 -4.02 -2.87
N THR A 393 -21.89 -4.10 -2.72
CA THR A 393 -22.65 -5.24 -3.26
C THR A 393 -22.70 -5.14 -4.78
N ILE A 394 -22.16 -6.15 -5.46
CA ILE A 394 -22.07 -6.22 -6.92
C ILE A 394 -23.05 -7.22 -7.54
N ALA A 395 -23.49 -8.21 -6.75
CA ALA A 395 -24.40 -9.29 -7.15
C ALA A 395 -25.29 -9.63 -5.94
N GLY A 396 -26.58 -9.83 -6.17
CA GLY A 396 -27.57 -9.93 -5.11
C GLY A 396 -27.89 -8.58 -4.44
N GLY A 397 -28.05 -8.56 -3.11
CA GLY A 397 -28.31 -7.35 -2.33
C GLY A 397 -29.76 -6.88 -2.27
N ASN A 398 -30.70 -7.60 -2.89
CA ASN A 398 -32.13 -7.28 -2.91
C ASN A 398 -32.96 -8.22 -2.03
N GLY A 399 -32.39 -8.65 -0.90
CA GLY A 399 -32.94 -9.70 -0.03
C GLY A 399 -32.59 -11.12 -0.50
N SER A 400 -32.81 -12.08 0.40
CA SER A 400 -32.66 -13.51 0.10
C SER A 400 -33.86 -14.01 -0.70
N GLY A 401 -33.61 -14.78 -1.77
CA GLY A 401 -34.69 -15.31 -2.61
C GLY A 401 -34.21 -15.87 -3.94
N ASN A 402 -35.17 -16.23 -4.81
CA ASN A 402 -34.92 -16.93 -6.07
C ASN A 402 -35.10 -16.05 -7.33
N GLN A 403 -35.38 -14.75 -7.17
CA GLN A 403 -35.47 -13.83 -8.30
C GLN A 403 -34.08 -13.63 -8.95
N LEU A 404 -34.04 -13.07 -10.16
CA LEU A 404 -32.78 -12.88 -10.90
C LEU A 404 -31.86 -11.81 -10.27
N ASN A 405 -32.39 -10.94 -9.41
CA ASN A 405 -31.62 -9.97 -8.63
C ASN A 405 -31.38 -10.40 -7.17
N GLN A 406 -31.72 -11.65 -6.82
CA GLN A 406 -31.62 -12.24 -5.49
C GLN A 406 -30.77 -13.51 -5.52
N LEU A 407 -30.15 -13.83 -4.38
CA LEU A 407 -29.39 -15.06 -4.15
C LEU A 407 -29.87 -15.67 -2.82
N TYR A 408 -29.75 -16.98 -2.65
CA TYR A 408 -30.08 -17.68 -1.41
C TYR A 408 -28.92 -18.61 -1.00
N CYS A 409 -28.19 -18.20 0.05
CA CYS A 409 -26.98 -18.86 0.53
C CYS A 409 -25.91 -19.03 -0.58
N PRO A 410 -25.39 -17.94 -1.18
CA PRO A 410 -24.31 -18.07 -2.15
C PRO A 410 -23.08 -18.72 -1.51
N PHE A 411 -22.50 -19.74 -2.15
CA PHE A 411 -21.39 -20.51 -1.60
C PHE A 411 -20.09 -20.26 -2.39
N GLY A 412 -19.86 -20.98 -3.49
CA GLY A 412 -18.71 -20.79 -4.38
C GLY A 412 -18.90 -19.64 -5.37
N ILE A 413 -17.80 -18.98 -5.70
CA ILE A 413 -17.74 -17.84 -6.63
C ILE A 413 -16.53 -17.98 -7.55
N TYR A 414 -16.72 -17.72 -8.84
CA TYR A 414 -15.64 -17.72 -9.83
C TYR A 414 -15.76 -16.53 -10.79
N ILE A 415 -14.63 -15.91 -11.10
CA ILE A 415 -14.59 -14.71 -11.96
C ILE A 415 -13.90 -15.05 -13.29
N ASP A 416 -14.65 -14.93 -14.38
CA ASP A 416 -14.13 -15.05 -15.75
C ASP A 416 -13.72 -13.66 -16.26
N HIS A 417 -12.42 -13.35 -16.10
CA HIS A 417 -11.87 -12.04 -16.47
C HIS A 417 -11.95 -11.75 -17.98
N ARG A 418 -11.96 -12.77 -18.84
CA ARG A 418 -12.01 -12.59 -20.30
C ARG A 418 -13.37 -12.05 -20.74
N HIS A 419 -14.41 -12.41 -20.01
CA HIS A 419 -15.80 -12.04 -20.30
C HIS A 419 -16.39 -11.07 -19.28
N GLN A 420 -15.61 -10.57 -18.32
CA GLN A 420 -16.06 -9.69 -17.23
C GLN A 420 -17.34 -10.21 -16.54
N THR A 421 -17.31 -11.50 -16.20
CA THR A 421 -18.50 -12.24 -15.76
C THR A 421 -18.20 -12.99 -14.46
N ILE A 422 -19.15 -12.97 -13.53
CA ILE A 422 -19.08 -13.64 -12.23
C ILE A 422 -20.06 -14.83 -12.26
N TYR A 423 -19.57 -16.01 -11.93
CA TYR A 423 -20.39 -17.21 -11.73
C TYR A 423 -20.54 -17.47 -10.24
N ILE A 424 -21.78 -17.65 -9.79
CA ILE A 424 -22.10 -17.83 -8.37
C ILE A 424 -22.88 -19.14 -8.22
N ALA A 425 -22.39 -20.01 -7.33
CA ALA A 425 -23.12 -21.18 -6.87
C ALA A 425 -24.18 -20.73 -5.85
N ASP A 426 -25.41 -20.57 -6.34
CA ASP A 426 -26.56 -20.16 -5.55
C ASP A 426 -27.16 -21.40 -4.87
N TRP A 427 -26.46 -21.88 -3.84
CA TRP A 427 -26.62 -23.18 -3.20
C TRP A 427 -28.07 -23.48 -2.81
N GLY A 428 -28.73 -22.49 -2.20
CA GLY A 428 -30.11 -22.63 -1.70
C GLY A 428 -31.16 -22.64 -2.79
N ASN A 429 -30.86 -22.04 -3.95
CA ASN A 429 -31.76 -22.06 -5.12
C ASN A 429 -31.40 -23.15 -6.14
N HIS A 430 -30.37 -23.96 -5.86
CA HIS A 430 -29.98 -25.11 -6.68
C HIS A 430 -29.65 -24.74 -8.13
N ARG A 431 -28.90 -23.66 -8.30
CA ARG A 431 -28.58 -23.09 -9.62
C ARG A 431 -27.22 -22.42 -9.64
N ILE A 432 -26.66 -22.25 -10.83
CA ILE A 432 -25.53 -21.36 -11.09
C ILE A 432 -26.05 -20.10 -11.76
N VAL A 433 -25.72 -18.95 -11.18
CA VAL A 433 -26.09 -17.63 -11.70
C VAL A 433 -24.86 -16.99 -12.33
N GLU A 434 -25.01 -16.58 -13.59
CA GLU A 434 -24.08 -15.70 -14.29
C GLU A 434 -24.45 -14.25 -14.04
N TRP A 435 -23.50 -13.44 -13.59
CA TRP A 435 -23.67 -12.02 -13.32
C TRP A 435 -22.63 -11.22 -14.10
N LYS A 436 -23.08 -10.47 -15.10
CA LYS A 436 -22.21 -9.60 -15.89
C LYS A 436 -21.88 -8.33 -15.13
N TYR A 437 -20.68 -7.79 -15.34
CA TYR A 437 -20.25 -6.56 -14.70
C TYR A 437 -21.27 -5.41 -14.96
N ALA A 438 -21.62 -4.66 -13.91
CA ALA A 438 -22.65 -3.61 -13.89
C ALA A 438 -24.12 -4.04 -14.16
N ALA A 439 -24.41 -5.35 -14.28
CA ALA A 439 -25.78 -5.84 -14.40
C ALA A 439 -26.53 -5.72 -13.05
N LYS A 440 -27.82 -5.37 -13.11
CA LYS A 440 -28.70 -5.31 -11.92
C LYS A 440 -29.36 -6.65 -11.57
N THR A 441 -29.30 -7.60 -12.50
CA THR A 441 -29.91 -8.94 -12.42
C THR A 441 -28.93 -9.94 -13.04
N GLY A 442 -28.79 -11.11 -12.43
CA GLY A 442 -28.09 -12.25 -13.02
C GLY A 442 -28.96 -13.04 -14.01
N GLN A 443 -28.35 -14.04 -14.62
CA GLN A 443 -28.97 -15.00 -15.53
C GLN A 443 -28.67 -16.41 -15.04
N VAL A 444 -29.68 -17.28 -14.97
CA VAL A 444 -29.45 -18.70 -14.65
C VAL A 444 -28.81 -19.38 -15.84
N VAL A 445 -27.63 -19.97 -15.63
CA VAL A 445 -26.86 -20.66 -16.69
C VAL A 445 -26.78 -22.17 -16.50
N ALA A 446 -27.03 -22.67 -15.28
CA ALA A 446 -27.18 -24.10 -15.00
C ALA A 446 -28.15 -24.32 -13.82
N GLY A 447 -28.91 -25.41 -13.86
CA GLY A 447 -29.91 -25.74 -12.84
C GLY A 447 -31.09 -24.76 -12.78
N GLY A 448 -31.69 -24.60 -11.60
CA GLY A 448 -32.84 -23.72 -11.36
C GLY A 448 -34.20 -24.26 -11.83
N ASN A 449 -34.26 -25.51 -12.30
CA ASN A 449 -35.47 -26.19 -12.76
C ASN A 449 -35.85 -27.35 -11.81
N GLU A 450 -36.12 -27.02 -10.55
CA GLU A 450 -36.40 -27.96 -9.45
C GLU A 450 -35.18 -28.76 -8.95
N ILE A 451 -35.27 -29.28 -7.72
CA ILE A 451 -34.24 -30.13 -7.12
C ILE A 451 -34.26 -31.50 -7.80
N GLY A 452 -33.11 -31.97 -8.27
CA GLY A 452 -33.01 -33.34 -8.76
C GLY A 452 -31.67 -33.70 -9.39
N LYS A 453 -31.59 -34.93 -9.91
CA LYS A 453 -30.39 -35.57 -10.49
C LYS A 453 -30.37 -35.61 -12.01
N ARG A 454 -31.41 -35.09 -12.68
CA ARG A 454 -31.47 -35.04 -14.14
C ARG A 454 -30.31 -34.21 -14.70
N SER A 455 -30.04 -34.37 -15.99
CA SER A 455 -28.97 -33.62 -16.67
C SER A 455 -29.22 -32.11 -16.65
N ASP A 456 -30.46 -31.65 -16.59
CA ASP A 456 -30.87 -30.24 -16.51
C ASP A 456 -31.06 -29.71 -15.08
N GLN A 457 -30.73 -30.51 -14.07
CA GLN A 457 -30.97 -30.19 -12.65
C GLN A 457 -29.69 -30.24 -11.82
N LEU A 458 -29.68 -29.43 -10.76
CA LEU A 458 -28.65 -29.42 -9.71
C LEU A 458 -29.33 -29.58 -8.35
N HIS A 459 -28.59 -30.02 -7.35
CA HIS A 459 -29.01 -30.08 -5.97
C HIS A 459 -27.88 -29.53 -5.09
N ARG A 460 -28.10 -28.33 -4.55
CA ARG A 460 -27.17 -27.66 -3.62
C ARG A 460 -25.74 -27.58 -4.19
N PRO A 461 -25.55 -26.92 -5.35
CA PRO A 461 -24.22 -26.77 -5.91
C PRO A 461 -23.37 -25.94 -4.95
N THR A 462 -22.16 -26.41 -4.66
CA THR A 462 -21.28 -25.75 -3.69
C THR A 462 -20.25 -24.88 -4.40
N ASP A 463 -19.77 -25.28 -5.58
CA ASP A 463 -18.70 -24.55 -6.28
C ASP A 463 -18.83 -24.63 -7.80
N VAL A 464 -18.23 -23.67 -8.50
CA VAL A 464 -18.24 -23.59 -9.97
C VAL A 464 -16.94 -22.98 -10.48
N ILE A 465 -16.36 -23.56 -11.53
CA ILE A 465 -15.19 -23.01 -12.24
C ILE A 465 -15.40 -23.06 -13.76
N VAL A 466 -14.64 -22.27 -14.52
CA VAL A 466 -14.70 -22.28 -15.99
C VAL A 466 -13.59 -23.16 -16.57
N ASP A 467 -13.98 -24.19 -17.32
CA ASP A 467 -13.08 -24.93 -18.20
C ASP A 467 -12.95 -24.19 -19.54
N LYS A 468 -11.87 -23.42 -19.65
CA LYS A 468 -11.56 -22.60 -20.82
C LYS A 468 -11.28 -23.41 -22.09
N ARG A 469 -10.87 -24.68 -21.98
CA ARG A 469 -10.51 -25.51 -23.14
C ARG A 469 -11.75 -26.03 -23.85
N ASN A 470 -12.75 -26.43 -23.07
CA ASN A 470 -14.01 -26.99 -23.57
C ASN A 470 -15.14 -25.96 -23.61
N ASP A 471 -14.87 -24.70 -23.23
CA ASP A 471 -15.86 -23.62 -23.14
C ASP A 471 -17.10 -24.03 -22.31
N SER A 472 -16.82 -24.58 -21.12
CA SER A 472 -17.84 -25.18 -20.24
C SER A 472 -17.63 -24.77 -18.78
N LEU A 473 -18.70 -24.88 -17.99
CA LEU A 473 -18.65 -24.76 -16.53
C LEU A 473 -18.42 -26.14 -15.92
N ILE A 474 -17.53 -26.23 -14.94
CA ILE A 474 -17.39 -27.40 -14.07
C ILE A 474 -18.05 -27.05 -12.75
N ILE A 475 -19.05 -27.83 -12.35
CA ILE A 475 -19.93 -27.53 -11.22
C ILE A 475 -19.83 -28.68 -10.24
N CYS A 476 -19.56 -28.36 -8.97
CA CYS A 476 -19.70 -29.33 -7.90
C CYS A 476 -21.16 -29.35 -7.47
N ASP A 477 -21.85 -30.44 -7.83
CA ASP A 477 -23.25 -30.69 -7.52
C ASP A 477 -23.32 -31.52 -6.23
N GLY A 478 -22.87 -30.90 -5.13
CA GLY A 478 -22.58 -31.57 -3.86
C GLY A 478 -23.75 -32.37 -3.29
N GLY A 479 -24.98 -31.83 -3.36
CA GLY A 479 -26.17 -32.53 -2.89
C GLY A 479 -26.54 -33.78 -3.72
N ASN A 480 -25.99 -33.91 -4.94
CA ASN A 480 -26.12 -35.10 -5.77
C ASN A 480 -24.87 -35.98 -5.78
N ARG A 481 -23.81 -35.58 -5.04
CA ARG A 481 -22.55 -36.29 -4.91
C ARG A 481 -21.83 -36.52 -6.25
N ARG A 482 -21.78 -35.47 -7.08
CA ARG A 482 -21.18 -35.54 -8.41
C ARG A 482 -20.55 -34.21 -8.84
N VAL A 483 -19.64 -34.27 -9.81
CA VAL A 483 -19.14 -33.12 -10.55
C VAL A 483 -19.69 -33.16 -11.96
N VAL A 484 -20.22 -32.03 -12.43
CA VAL A 484 -20.93 -31.89 -13.70
C VAL A 484 -20.20 -30.90 -14.60
N ARG A 485 -20.03 -31.25 -15.87
CA ARG A 485 -19.59 -30.34 -16.94
C ARG A 485 -20.82 -29.80 -17.68
N TRP A 486 -20.91 -28.49 -17.83
CA TRP A 486 -22.05 -27.80 -18.44
C TRP A 486 -21.60 -26.89 -19.58
N SER A 487 -22.03 -27.13 -20.82
CA SER A 487 -21.58 -26.33 -21.97
C SER A 487 -22.13 -24.90 -21.93
N ARG A 488 -21.30 -23.90 -22.25
CA ARG A 488 -21.73 -22.49 -22.35
C ARG A 488 -22.40 -22.17 -23.70
N GLN A 489 -22.33 -23.07 -24.69
CA GLN A 489 -22.82 -22.83 -26.06
C GLN A 489 -24.31 -23.18 -26.26
N ASN A 490 -25.15 -22.93 -25.24
CA ASN A 490 -26.59 -23.20 -25.18
C ASN A 490 -27.02 -24.67 -24.99
N ASP A 491 -26.25 -25.47 -24.25
CA ASP A 491 -26.77 -26.76 -23.77
C ASP A 491 -27.50 -26.57 -22.43
N LYS A 492 -28.74 -27.04 -22.34
CA LYS A 492 -29.53 -27.01 -21.08
C LYS A 492 -29.21 -28.19 -20.18
N ASN A 493 -28.31 -29.08 -20.60
CA ASN A 493 -27.94 -30.29 -19.90
C ASN A 493 -26.46 -30.28 -19.50
N GLY A 494 -26.19 -30.72 -18.28
CA GLY A 494 -24.87 -31.05 -17.78
C GLY A 494 -24.56 -32.55 -17.91
N GLU A 495 -23.30 -32.85 -18.23
CA GLU A 495 -22.71 -34.17 -18.27
C GLU A 495 -22.04 -34.49 -16.92
N THR A 496 -22.37 -35.63 -16.31
CA THR A 496 -21.66 -36.06 -15.09
C THR A 496 -20.28 -36.58 -15.44
N ILE A 497 -19.22 -35.92 -14.95
CA ILE A 497 -17.83 -36.29 -15.22
C ILE A 497 -17.16 -37.02 -14.05
N ILE A 498 -17.65 -36.82 -12.83
CA ILE A 498 -17.22 -37.56 -11.62
C ILE A 498 -18.47 -37.89 -10.80
N SER A 499 -18.61 -39.15 -10.37
CA SER A 499 -19.70 -39.64 -9.51
C SER A 499 -19.17 -40.09 -8.15
N ASP A 500 -20.09 -40.28 -7.19
CA ASP A 500 -19.81 -40.81 -5.84
C ASP A 500 -18.75 -40.02 -5.04
N ILE A 501 -18.75 -38.71 -5.24
CA ILE A 501 -17.88 -37.76 -4.56
C ILE A 501 -18.71 -36.73 -3.80
N ASP A 502 -18.50 -36.63 -2.49
CA ASP A 502 -19.13 -35.60 -1.66
C ASP A 502 -18.36 -34.28 -1.85
N CYS A 503 -18.44 -33.73 -3.06
CA CYS A 503 -17.60 -32.60 -3.46
C CYS A 503 -17.98 -31.33 -2.69
N SER A 504 -16.97 -30.50 -2.34
CA SER A 504 -17.19 -29.19 -1.73
C SER A 504 -16.60 -28.04 -2.54
N SER A 505 -15.40 -28.21 -3.08
CA SER A 505 -14.71 -27.20 -3.88
C SER A 505 -13.96 -27.79 -5.06
N LEU A 506 -13.76 -26.96 -6.09
CA LEU A 506 -13.12 -27.29 -7.34
C LEU A 506 -11.93 -26.35 -7.60
N ALA A 507 -10.83 -26.91 -8.09
CA ALA A 507 -9.73 -26.13 -8.66
C ALA A 507 -9.24 -26.81 -9.94
N MET A 508 -8.75 -26.03 -10.90
CA MET A 508 -8.18 -26.57 -12.13
C MET A 508 -6.89 -25.84 -12.45
N ASP A 509 -5.83 -26.61 -12.70
CA ASP A 509 -4.52 -26.04 -13.02
C ASP A 509 -4.38 -25.70 -14.51
N ASN A 510 -3.26 -25.09 -14.88
CA ASN A 510 -2.97 -24.70 -16.26
C ASN A 510 -2.87 -25.91 -17.22
N ASN A 511 -2.63 -27.11 -16.70
CA ASN A 511 -2.60 -28.36 -17.45
C ASN A 511 -4.00 -28.94 -17.67
N GLY A 512 -5.03 -28.36 -17.05
CA GLY A 512 -6.41 -28.84 -17.12
C GLY A 512 -6.68 -30.01 -16.19
N ASP A 513 -5.79 -30.28 -15.23
CA ASP A 513 -6.03 -31.30 -14.21
C ASP A 513 -7.05 -30.76 -13.20
N LEU A 514 -8.08 -31.55 -12.90
CA LEU A 514 -9.19 -31.16 -12.02
C LEU A 514 -8.93 -31.67 -10.60
N TYR A 515 -8.94 -30.76 -9.64
CA TYR A 515 -8.81 -31.04 -8.22
C TYR A 515 -10.18 -30.87 -7.55
N VAL A 516 -10.56 -31.83 -6.70
CA VAL A 516 -11.85 -31.85 -6.01
C VAL A 516 -11.65 -32.24 -4.56
N SER A 517 -12.18 -31.46 -3.62
CA SER A 517 -12.25 -31.84 -2.21
C SER A 517 -13.46 -32.72 -1.93
N ASP A 518 -13.26 -33.82 -1.21
CA ASP A 518 -14.32 -34.69 -0.68
C ASP A 518 -14.37 -34.50 0.84
N HIS A 519 -15.39 -33.79 1.32
CA HIS A 519 -15.49 -33.41 2.72
C HIS A 519 -15.84 -34.58 3.65
N VAL A 520 -16.50 -35.63 3.12
CA VAL A 520 -16.87 -36.82 3.89
C VAL A 520 -15.68 -37.77 4.01
N LYS A 521 -14.93 -37.95 2.93
CA LYS A 521 -13.72 -38.80 2.93
C LYS A 521 -12.47 -38.09 3.48
N ASN A 522 -12.56 -36.78 3.76
CA ASN A 522 -11.48 -35.98 4.31
C ASN A 522 -10.21 -36.00 3.43
N GLU A 523 -10.41 -35.82 2.12
CA GLU A 523 -9.33 -35.90 1.13
C GLU A 523 -9.53 -34.93 -0.02
N VAL A 524 -8.45 -34.62 -0.72
CA VAL A 524 -8.47 -33.90 -2.00
C VAL A 524 -7.88 -34.81 -3.06
N ARG A 525 -8.60 -34.95 -4.18
CA ARG A 525 -8.20 -35.79 -5.30
C ARG A 525 -7.98 -34.97 -6.56
N ARG A 526 -7.02 -35.40 -7.38
CA ARG A 526 -6.72 -34.85 -8.71
C ARG A 526 -7.04 -35.87 -9.79
N TRP A 527 -7.73 -35.44 -10.84
CA TRP A 527 -7.95 -36.18 -12.08
C TRP A 527 -7.19 -35.51 -13.21
N LYS A 528 -6.34 -36.28 -13.90
CA LYS A 528 -5.80 -35.87 -15.19
C LYS A 528 -6.79 -36.16 -16.31
N GLN A 529 -6.54 -35.55 -17.47
CA GLN A 529 -7.27 -35.85 -18.69
C GLN A 529 -7.23 -37.37 -18.97
N GLU A 530 -8.41 -37.99 -19.15
CA GLU A 530 -8.63 -39.43 -19.38
C GLU A 530 -8.47 -40.39 -18.17
N GLU A 531 -8.12 -39.90 -16.98
CA GLU A 531 -8.11 -40.73 -15.76
C GLU A 531 -9.55 -41.02 -15.30
N ARG A 532 -9.86 -42.30 -15.04
CA ARG A 532 -11.17 -42.72 -14.50
C ARG A 532 -11.25 -42.58 -12.98
N GLU A 533 -10.12 -42.66 -12.29
CA GLU A 533 -10.03 -42.57 -10.83
C GLU A 533 -9.04 -41.48 -10.43
N GLY A 534 -9.43 -40.65 -9.45
CA GLY A 534 -8.61 -39.54 -8.99
C GLY A 534 -7.54 -39.97 -8.02
N THR A 535 -6.34 -39.41 -8.17
CA THR A 535 -5.20 -39.61 -7.27
C THR A 535 -5.36 -38.71 -6.03
N ILE A 536 -5.20 -39.26 -4.83
CA ILE A 536 -5.19 -38.46 -3.60
C ILE A 536 -3.93 -37.57 -3.58
N VAL A 537 -4.12 -36.27 -3.37
CA VAL A 537 -3.04 -35.27 -3.34
C VAL A 537 -2.94 -34.53 -2.00
N ALA A 538 -3.99 -34.57 -1.17
CA ALA A 538 -3.97 -34.12 0.22
C ALA A 538 -4.94 -34.95 1.06
N GLY A 539 -4.61 -35.19 2.33
CA GLY A 539 -5.41 -36.01 3.24
C GLY A 539 -5.42 -37.50 2.88
N GLY A 540 -6.57 -38.16 3.06
CA GLY A 540 -6.75 -39.59 2.74
C GLY A 540 -6.24 -40.59 3.79
N ASN A 541 -5.72 -40.10 4.92
CA ASN A 541 -5.22 -40.94 6.04
C ASN A 541 -6.19 -40.97 7.24
N GLY A 542 -7.49 -40.85 6.97
CA GLY A 542 -8.54 -40.76 7.99
C GLY A 542 -8.75 -39.33 8.53
N GLN A 543 -9.83 -39.17 9.29
CA GLN A 543 -10.20 -37.91 9.92
C GLN A 543 -9.30 -37.62 11.12
N GLY A 544 -8.76 -36.40 11.20
CA GLY A 544 -8.03 -35.96 12.40
C GLY A 544 -7.15 -34.74 12.18
N LYS A 545 -6.37 -34.41 13.21
CA LYS A 545 -5.56 -33.18 13.31
C LYS A 545 -4.07 -33.37 12.97
N HIS A 546 -3.63 -34.59 12.65
CA HIS A 546 -2.23 -34.83 12.25
C HIS A 546 -1.93 -34.13 10.91
N LEU A 547 -0.64 -33.92 10.60
CA LEU A 547 -0.22 -33.18 9.40
C LEU A 547 -0.54 -33.90 8.09
N ASN A 548 -0.79 -35.20 8.13
CA ASN A 548 -1.21 -36.03 6.99
C ASN A 548 -2.74 -36.30 6.98
N GLN A 549 -3.50 -35.66 7.87
CA GLN A 549 -4.95 -35.83 8.01
C GLN A 549 -5.67 -34.50 7.80
N LEU A 550 -6.93 -34.60 7.38
CA LEU A 550 -7.87 -33.48 7.24
C LEU A 550 -9.14 -33.81 8.02
N GLN A 551 -9.94 -32.79 8.31
CA GLN A 551 -11.27 -32.92 8.87
C GLN A 551 -12.20 -31.89 8.22
N TYR A 552 -13.05 -32.40 7.33
CA TYR A 552 -14.06 -31.65 6.59
C TYR A 552 -13.46 -30.56 5.67
N PRO A 553 -12.64 -30.94 4.67
CA PRO A 553 -12.02 -30.00 3.74
C PRO A 553 -13.06 -29.30 2.85
N ILE A 554 -13.35 -28.03 3.12
CA ILE A 554 -14.42 -27.28 2.44
C ILE A 554 -13.94 -26.63 1.14
N TYR A 555 -12.77 -25.99 1.14
CA TYR A 555 -12.29 -25.21 0.01
C TYR A 555 -10.84 -25.51 -0.32
N ILE A 556 -10.50 -25.42 -1.61
CA ILE A 556 -9.16 -25.68 -2.11
C ILE A 556 -8.68 -24.57 -3.03
N PHE A 557 -7.36 -24.34 -3.00
CA PHE A 557 -6.67 -23.51 -3.97
C PHE A 557 -5.41 -24.24 -4.45
N VAL A 558 -5.09 -24.12 -5.73
CA VAL A 558 -3.91 -24.76 -6.32
C VAL A 558 -3.04 -23.67 -6.94
N ASP A 559 -1.78 -23.58 -6.50
CA ASP A 559 -0.81 -22.60 -7.01
C ASP A 559 -0.14 -23.06 -8.30
N GLU A 560 0.71 -22.21 -8.89
CA GLU A 560 1.43 -22.50 -10.15
C GLU A 560 2.43 -23.67 -10.02
N ASP A 561 2.91 -23.94 -8.80
CA ASP A 561 3.80 -25.07 -8.49
C ASP A 561 3.04 -26.38 -8.23
N HIS A 562 1.71 -26.38 -8.42
CA HIS A 562 0.80 -27.48 -8.12
C HIS A 562 0.76 -27.88 -6.64
N SER A 563 1.03 -26.95 -5.74
CA SER A 563 0.75 -27.12 -4.31
C SER A 563 -0.73 -26.91 -4.03
N VAL A 564 -1.29 -27.75 -3.17
CA VAL A 564 -2.71 -27.72 -2.81
C VAL A 564 -2.86 -27.10 -1.42
N TYR A 565 -3.55 -25.97 -1.36
CA TYR A 565 -3.98 -25.33 -0.13
C TYR A 565 -5.39 -25.79 0.20
N VAL A 566 -5.61 -26.21 1.44
CA VAL A 566 -6.88 -26.78 1.89
C VAL A 566 -7.34 -26.10 3.16
N SER A 567 -8.58 -25.59 3.14
CA SER A 567 -9.28 -25.14 4.34
C SER A 567 -9.74 -26.35 5.15
N ASP A 568 -9.02 -26.64 6.23
CA ASP A 568 -9.28 -27.77 7.13
C ASP A 568 -10.26 -27.33 8.23
N HIS A 569 -11.52 -27.19 7.82
CA HIS A 569 -12.60 -26.47 8.50
C HIS A 569 -12.70 -26.79 10.00
N HIS A 570 -12.92 -28.04 10.37
CA HIS A 570 -13.12 -28.40 11.79
C HIS A 570 -11.81 -28.45 12.60
N ASN A 571 -10.66 -28.49 11.94
CA ASN A 571 -9.37 -28.36 12.61
C ASN A 571 -8.92 -26.89 12.75
N HIS A 572 -9.71 -25.93 12.26
CA HIS A 572 -9.47 -24.50 12.41
C HIS A 572 -8.10 -24.05 11.88
N ARG A 573 -7.72 -24.58 10.71
CA ARG A 573 -6.44 -24.30 10.08
C ARG A 573 -6.53 -24.33 8.56
N VAL A 574 -5.54 -23.75 7.91
CA VAL A 574 -5.29 -23.91 6.48
C VAL A 574 -3.95 -24.62 6.32
N MET A 575 -3.95 -25.64 5.47
CA MET A 575 -2.81 -26.52 5.27
C MET A 575 -2.38 -26.51 3.80
N LYS A 576 -1.06 -26.45 3.54
CA LYS A 576 -0.45 -26.53 2.21
C LYS A 576 0.21 -27.89 2.01
N TRP A 577 -0.11 -28.60 0.94
CA TRP A 577 0.57 -29.81 0.48
C TRP A 577 1.35 -29.50 -0.79
N MET A 578 2.67 -29.65 -0.73
CA MET A 578 3.53 -29.58 -1.92
C MET A 578 3.31 -30.82 -2.80
N LYS A 579 3.57 -30.69 -4.10
CA LYS A 579 3.43 -31.78 -5.06
C LYS A 579 4.20 -33.04 -4.62
N GLY A 580 3.46 -34.12 -4.36
CA GLY A 580 4.02 -35.42 -3.94
C GLY A 580 4.36 -35.53 -2.45
N ALA A 581 4.06 -34.52 -1.63
CA ALA A 581 4.25 -34.56 -0.19
C ALA A 581 3.28 -35.57 0.47
N LYS A 582 3.76 -36.26 1.52
CA LYS A 582 2.95 -37.20 2.31
C LYS A 582 2.20 -36.54 3.48
N GLU A 583 2.65 -35.36 3.87
CA GLU A 583 2.08 -34.53 4.93
C GLU A 583 2.09 -33.07 4.48
N GLY A 584 1.19 -32.28 5.04
CA GLY A 584 1.07 -30.86 4.76
C GLY A 584 1.73 -30.02 5.84
N ILE A 585 1.87 -28.73 5.56
CA ILE A 585 2.33 -27.73 6.51
C ILE A 585 1.19 -26.78 6.85
N ILE A 586 1.11 -26.33 8.10
CA ILE A 586 0.13 -25.33 8.52
C ILE A 586 0.62 -23.96 8.01
N VAL A 587 -0.20 -23.30 7.19
CA VAL A 587 0.11 -21.98 6.62
C VAL A 587 -0.76 -20.85 7.17
N ALA A 588 -1.89 -21.19 7.82
CA ALA A 588 -2.67 -20.25 8.61
C ALA A 588 -3.43 -20.99 9.74
N GLY A 589 -3.60 -20.33 10.88
CA GLY A 589 -4.27 -20.90 12.06
C GLY A 589 -3.47 -22.05 12.72
N GLY A 590 -4.17 -23.07 13.21
CA GLY A 590 -3.55 -24.27 13.81
C GLY A 590 -3.32 -24.24 15.32
N GLN A 591 -3.74 -23.17 16.00
CA GLN A 591 -3.69 -23.02 17.47
C GLN A 591 -5.07 -23.23 18.13
N GLY A 592 -5.89 -24.10 17.54
CA GLY A 592 -7.30 -24.32 17.93
C GLY A 592 -8.25 -23.25 17.41
N GLY A 593 -9.55 -23.48 17.64
CA GLY A 593 -10.62 -22.55 17.28
C GLY A 593 -10.62 -21.32 18.17
N GLY A 594 -10.70 -20.12 17.57
CA GLY A 594 -10.75 -18.87 18.32
C GLY A 594 -10.72 -17.63 17.42
N ASN A 595 -10.75 -16.45 18.03
CA ASN A 595 -10.86 -15.15 17.34
C ASN A 595 -9.59 -14.29 17.41
N SER A 596 -8.51 -14.79 18.02
CA SER A 596 -7.22 -14.09 18.05
C SER A 596 -6.59 -14.00 16.65
N LEU A 597 -5.55 -13.18 16.49
CA LEU A 597 -4.82 -13.07 15.21
C LEU A 597 -4.02 -14.34 14.85
N LYS A 598 -3.84 -15.27 15.79
CA LYS A 598 -3.13 -16.55 15.58
C LYS A 598 -4.08 -17.73 15.36
N GLN A 599 -5.37 -17.49 15.49
CA GLN A 599 -6.41 -18.51 15.42
C GLN A 599 -7.37 -18.21 14.27
N LEU A 600 -7.99 -19.28 13.80
CA LEU A 600 -9.13 -19.25 12.88
C LEU A 600 -10.28 -19.94 13.61
N SER A 601 -11.51 -19.70 13.16
CA SER A 601 -12.70 -20.43 13.56
C SER A 601 -13.44 -20.85 12.30
N SER A 602 -13.47 -22.17 12.09
CA SER A 602 -14.10 -22.84 10.95
C SER A 602 -13.81 -22.19 9.59
N PRO A 603 -12.54 -22.11 9.15
CA PRO A 603 -12.20 -21.43 7.90
C PRO A 603 -12.84 -22.14 6.71
N CYS A 604 -13.58 -21.40 5.88
CA CYS A 604 -14.19 -21.94 4.67
C CYS A 604 -13.36 -21.61 3.43
N GLY A 605 -13.20 -20.35 3.04
CA GLY A 605 -12.47 -19.96 1.82
C GLY A 605 -10.96 -19.80 2.00
N VAL A 606 -10.20 -20.19 0.98
CA VAL A 606 -8.75 -19.93 0.88
C VAL A 606 -8.38 -19.54 -0.55
N ILE A 607 -7.60 -18.47 -0.70
CA ILE A 607 -6.93 -18.11 -1.95
C ILE A 607 -5.51 -17.60 -1.65
N VAL A 608 -4.60 -17.74 -2.60
CA VAL A 608 -3.21 -17.31 -2.47
C VAL A 608 -2.88 -16.35 -3.59
N ASP A 609 -2.19 -15.25 -3.26
CA ASP A 609 -1.70 -14.31 -4.28
C ASP A 609 -0.38 -14.76 -4.92
N HIS A 610 0.07 -14.02 -5.93
CA HIS A 610 1.34 -14.29 -6.64
C HIS A 610 2.59 -14.11 -5.76
N LEU A 611 2.48 -13.45 -4.59
CA LEU A 611 3.56 -13.28 -3.62
C LEU A 611 3.57 -14.40 -2.57
N GLY A 612 2.62 -15.32 -2.60
CA GLY A 612 2.49 -16.40 -1.63
C GLY A 612 1.70 -16.04 -0.36
N ASN A 613 1.06 -14.86 -0.30
CA ASN A 613 0.21 -14.50 0.84
C ASN A 613 -1.10 -15.29 0.80
N VAL A 614 -1.46 -15.87 1.94
CA VAL A 614 -2.66 -16.71 2.10
C VAL A 614 -3.80 -15.87 2.66
N TYR A 615 -4.88 -15.76 1.91
CA TYR A 615 -6.11 -15.09 2.33
C TYR A 615 -7.16 -16.12 2.72
N VAL A 616 -7.72 -15.98 3.91
CA VAL A 616 -8.60 -16.98 4.52
C VAL A 616 -9.90 -16.32 4.96
N ALA A 617 -11.03 -16.92 4.58
CA ALA A 617 -12.32 -16.57 5.14
C ALA A 617 -12.47 -17.27 6.49
N ASP A 618 -12.30 -16.49 7.55
CA ASP A 618 -12.44 -16.93 8.94
C ASP A 618 -13.93 -16.83 9.31
N SER A 619 -14.68 -17.84 8.85
CA SER A 619 -16.12 -17.77 8.64
C SER A 619 -16.92 -17.49 9.91
N ASP A 620 -16.69 -18.25 10.97
CA ASP A 620 -17.40 -18.06 12.24
C ASP A 620 -17.02 -16.74 12.94
N ASN A 621 -15.85 -16.18 12.61
CA ASN A 621 -15.41 -14.87 13.09
C ASN A 621 -15.84 -13.72 12.16
N HIS A 622 -16.54 -14.01 11.06
CA HIS A 622 -17.09 -13.05 10.12
C HIS A 622 -16.05 -12.06 9.56
N ARG A 623 -14.86 -12.56 9.22
CA ARG A 623 -13.74 -11.74 8.75
C ARG A 623 -12.91 -12.44 7.68
N ILE A 624 -12.19 -11.65 6.89
CA ILE A 624 -11.15 -12.14 5.99
C ILE A 624 -9.79 -11.80 6.60
N MET A 625 -8.95 -12.81 6.71
CA MET A 625 -7.61 -12.69 7.28
C MET A 625 -6.56 -12.93 6.21
N ARG A 626 -5.38 -12.30 6.34
CA ARG A 626 -4.21 -12.52 5.49
C ARG A 626 -3.04 -13.01 6.34
N TRP A 627 -2.40 -14.08 5.91
CA TRP A 627 -1.12 -14.58 6.42
C TRP A 627 -0.04 -14.42 5.35
N CYS A 628 1.00 -13.65 5.66
CA CYS A 628 2.20 -13.59 4.82
C CYS A 628 3.06 -14.85 5.02
N GLU A 629 3.85 -15.22 4.03
CA GLU A 629 4.75 -16.37 4.13
C GLU A 629 5.69 -16.24 5.34
N GLY A 630 5.76 -17.29 6.16
CA GLY A 630 6.56 -17.32 7.40
C GLY A 630 5.96 -16.57 8.60
N SER A 631 4.80 -15.92 8.46
CA SER A 631 4.17 -15.20 9.58
C SER A 631 3.58 -16.15 10.63
N CYS A 632 3.76 -15.80 11.91
CA CYS A 632 3.18 -16.54 13.04
C CYS A 632 1.76 -16.07 13.41
N GLU A 633 1.28 -14.97 12.82
CA GLU A 633 -0.06 -14.41 13.02
C GLU A 633 -0.58 -13.74 11.74
N GLY A 634 -1.90 -13.65 11.63
CA GLY A 634 -2.58 -13.06 10.49
C GLY A 634 -3.00 -11.62 10.76
N SER A 635 -3.24 -10.88 9.69
CA SER A 635 -3.82 -9.52 9.74
C SER A 635 -5.24 -9.55 9.19
N ILE A 636 -6.19 -8.90 9.88
CA ILE A 636 -7.55 -8.70 9.36
C ILE A 636 -7.47 -7.79 8.13
N VAL A 637 -7.99 -8.25 6.99
CA VAL A 637 -8.01 -7.44 5.77
C VAL A 637 -9.30 -6.64 5.66
N VAL A 638 -10.43 -7.32 5.86
CA VAL A 638 -11.79 -6.75 5.85
C VAL A 638 -12.72 -7.59 6.75
N GLY A 639 -13.78 -6.99 7.28
CA GLY A 639 -14.71 -7.66 8.19
C GLY A 639 -14.27 -7.61 9.66
N GLY A 640 -14.84 -8.47 10.51
CA GLY A 640 -14.54 -8.51 11.94
C GLY A 640 -15.27 -7.46 12.79
N ASN A 641 -16.18 -6.68 12.19
CA ASN A 641 -17.03 -5.69 12.87
C ASN A 641 -18.39 -6.26 13.31
N GLY A 642 -18.42 -7.56 13.61
CA GLY A 642 -19.63 -8.34 13.91
C GLY A 642 -20.42 -8.76 12.67
N GLU A 643 -21.34 -9.71 12.87
CA GLU A 643 -22.28 -10.17 11.84
C GLU A 643 -23.20 -9.02 11.40
N GLY A 644 -23.45 -8.86 10.10
CA GLY A 644 -24.43 -7.89 9.62
C GLY A 644 -24.35 -7.52 8.14
N GLU A 645 -25.21 -6.58 7.73
CA GLU A 645 -25.41 -6.14 6.34
C GLU A 645 -24.74 -4.78 6.04
N LYS A 646 -24.04 -4.18 7.02
CA LYS A 646 -23.34 -2.93 6.76
C LYS A 646 -22.16 -3.20 5.81
N PRO A 647 -21.73 -2.21 5.01
CA PRO A 647 -20.64 -2.41 4.05
C PRO A 647 -19.31 -2.89 4.67
N ASN A 648 -19.11 -2.78 5.98
CA ASN A 648 -17.93 -3.22 6.72
C ASN A 648 -18.15 -4.47 7.59
N GLN A 649 -19.27 -5.17 7.41
CA GLN A 649 -19.64 -6.39 8.12
C GLN A 649 -19.78 -7.55 7.13
N PHE A 650 -19.48 -8.77 7.57
CA PHE A 650 -19.81 -9.98 6.84
C PHE A 650 -20.72 -10.84 7.70
N SER A 651 -21.44 -11.77 7.08
CA SER A 651 -22.08 -12.88 7.78
C SER A 651 -21.50 -14.18 7.23
N ASN A 652 -20.77 -14.97 8.02
CA ASN A 652 -20.13 -16.23 7.59
C ASN A 652 -19.55 -16.22 6.17
N PRO A 653 -18.48 -15.45 5.89
CA PRO A 653 -17.87 -15.42 4.56
C PRO A 653 -17.37 -16.81 4.17
N VAL A 654 -17.63 -17.22 2.92
CA VAL A 654 -17.28 -18.56 2.40
C VAL A 654 -16.39 -18.45 1.15
N GLY A 655 -16.96 -18.13 -0.01
CA GLY A 655 -16.22 -18.11 -1.28
C GLY A 655 -15.37 -16.85 -1.45
N LEU A 656 -14.13 -17.03 -1.90
CA LEU A 656 -13.18 -15.96 -2.18
C LEU A 656 -12.65 -16.05 -3.61
N SER A 657 -12.55 -14.92 -4.30
CA SER A 657 -11.88 -14.83 -5.62
C SER A 657 -11.26 -13.45 -5.83
N PHE A 658 -10.14 -13.40 -6.55
CA PHE A 658 -9.56 -12.15 -7.06
C PHE A 658 -10.03 -11.87 -8.49
N ASP A 659 -10.03 -10.59 -8.87
CA ASP A 659 -9.93 -10.19 -10.27
C ASP A 659 -8.50 -9.86 -10.70
N VAL A 660 -8.27 -9.67 -12.01
CA VAL A 660 -6.97 -9.28 -12.58
C VAL A 660 -6.49 -7.89 -12.15
N GLN A 661 -7.31 -7.13 -11.41
CA GLN A 661 -6.95 -5.84 -10.81
C GLN A 661 -6.64 -5.97 -9.31
N GLY A 662 -6.74 -7.17 -8.72
CA GLY A 662 -6.50 -7.41 -7.29
C GLY A 662 -7.66 -7.03 -6.38
N ASN A 663 -8.88 -6.85 -6.91
CA ASN A 663 -10.06 -6.68 -6.07
C ASN A 663 -10.48 -8.03 -5.47
N LEU A 664 -10.76 -8.05 -4.16
CA LEU A 664 -11.29 -9.23 -3.47
C LEU A 664 -12.82 -9.28 -3.56
N TYR A 665 -13.33 -10.42 -4.01
CA TYR A 665 -14.75 -10.74 -4.05
C TYR A 665 -15.05 -11.80 -3.00
N VAL A 666 -16.05 -11.53 -2.17
CA VAL A 666 -16.43 -12.38 -1.03
C VAL A 666 -17.90 -12.75 -1.16
N ALA A 667 -18.23 -14.03 -1.04
CA ALA A 667 -19.58 -14.52 -0.85
C ALA A 667 -19.86 -14.75 0.65
N ASP A 668 -20.94 -14.20 1.19
CA ASP A 668 -21.30 -14.26 2.61
C ASP A 668 -22.84 -14.50 2.82
N TRP A 669 -23.26 -15.02 3.99
CA TRP A 669 -24.63 -15.42 4.35
C TRP A 669 -24.92 -15.56 5.87
N LYS A 670 -26.20 -15.48 6.31
CA LYS A 670 -26.65 -15.46 7.73
C LYS A 670 -27.08 -16.82 8.32
N VAL A 671 -26.78 -17.11 9.60
CA VAL A 671 -27.33 -18.24 10.41
C VAL A 671 -27.52 -17.90 11.91
N VAL A 672 -28.45 -18.55 12.62
CA VAL A 672 -28.67 -18.49 14.09
C VAL A 672 -28.53 -19.90 14.70
N GLU A 673 -27.81 -20.06 15.81
CA GLU A 673 -27.56 -21.36 16.46
C GLU A 673 -28.20 -21.45 17.85
N ILE A 674 -28.82 -22.60 18.18
CA ILE A 674 -29.45 -22.88 19.49
C ILE A 674 -29.18 -24.32 19.97
N GLU A 675 -28.88 -24.50 21.26
CA GLU A 675 -28.57 -25.80 21.88
C GLU A 675 -29.07 -25.94 23.34
N HIS A 676 -29.15 -27.18 23.85
CA HIS A 676 -29.32 -27.48 25.28
C HIS A 676 -28.36 -28.60 25.77
N ASP A 677 -28.03 -28.58 27.07
CA ASP A 677 -27.01 -29.43 27.71
C ASP A 677 -27.43 -30.90 27.96
N GLY A 678 -28.73 -31.14 28.12
CA GLY A 678 -29.31 -32.48 28.13
C GLY A 678 -29.11 -33.26 29.43
N GLU A 679 -28.93 -32.59 30.56
CA GLU A 679 -28.55 -33.24 31.83
C GLU A 679 -29.72 -33.83 32.65
N THR A 680 -30.98 -33.61 32.27
CA THR A 680 -32.15 -34.05 33.07
C THR A 680 -33.09 -35.00 32.31
N LEU A 681 -33.81 -35.87 33.05
CA LEU A 681 -34.73 -36.91 32.52
C LEU A 681 -35.95 -36.39 31.71
N ALA A 682 -36.09 -35.07 31.54
CA ALA A 682 -37.17 -34.42 30.78
C ALA A 682 -36.64 -33.36 29.80
N ASN A 683 -35.45 -33.59 29.24
CA ASN A 683 -34.69 -32.70 28.36
C ASN A 683 -35.12 -32.70 26.88
N SER A 684 -36.18 -33.42 26.51
CA SER A 684 -36.69 -33.39 25.12
C SER A 684 -37.51 -32.13 24.87
N TRP A 685 -36.99 -31.20 24.06
CA TRP A 685 -37.63 -29.93 23.76
C TRP A 685 -37.99 -29.84 22.28
N PHE A 686 -39.29 -29.74 21.97
CA PHE A 686 -39.75 -29.45 20.60
C PHE A 686 -39.69 -27.95 20.36
N LEU A 687 -38.80 -27.52 19.47
CA LEU A 687 -38.63 -26.12 19.12
C LEU A 687 -39.37 -25.86 17.80
N ASP A 688 -40.44 -25.08 17.88
CA ASP A 688 -41.33 -24.77 16.74
C ASP A 688 -40.78 -23.59 15.93
N ASP A 689 -40.61 -22.42 16.54
CA ASP A 689 -39.88 -21.27 16.03
C ASP A 689 -39.25 -20.41 17.15
N ILE A 690 -38.30 -19.55 16.81
CA ILE A 690 -37.75 -18.50 17.67
C ILE A 690 -38.07 -17.15 17.08
N THR A 691 -38.54 -16.19 17.89
CA THR A 691 -38.73 -14.80 17.46
C THR A 691 -37.85 -13.84 18.28
N ILE A 692 -36.98 -13.09 17.61
CA ILE A 692 -36.07 -12.10 18.23
C ILE A 692 -36.55 -10.69 17.88
N GLU A 693 -36.96 -9.92 18.89
CA GLU A 693 -37.44 -8.54 18.72
C GLU A 693 -36.34 -7.51 19.02
N MET A 694 -36.21 -6.50 18.15
CA MET A 694 -35.32 -5.35 18.34
C MET A 694 -36.14 -4.08 18.65
N PRO A 695 -36.29 -3.69 19.93
CA PRO A 695 -37.21 -2.63 20.35
C PRO A 695 -36.85 -1.25 19.80
N THR A 696 -35.56 -1.00 19.51
CA THR A 696 -35.06 0.29 19.02
C THR A 696 -35.32 0.53 17.53
N LYS A 697 -35.71 -0.50 16.77
CA LYS A 697 -36.00 -0.42 15.32
C LYS A 697 -37.36 -1.02 14.92
N GLY A 698 -38.11 -1.58 15.87
CA GLY A 698 -39.46 -2.12 15.64
C GLY A 698 -39.50 -3.28 14.64
N ARG A 699 -38.46 -4.13 14.61
CA ARG A 699 -38.42 -5.35 13.77
C ARG A 699 -38.32 -6.59 14.66
N ALA A 700 -39.01 -7.65 14.25
CA ALA A 700 -38.92 -8.98 14.83
C ALA A 700 -38.47 -9.96 13.73
N PHE A 701 -37.54 -10.85 14.05
CA PHE A 701 -37.05 -11.88 13.14
C PHE A 701 -37.50 -13.25 13.65
N CYS A 702 -38.16 -14.05 12.79
CA CYS A 702 -38.68 -15.38 13.13
C CYS A 702 -37.84 -16.49 12.47
N PHE A 703 -37.52 -17.53 13.22
CA PHE A 703 -36.64 -18.63 12.86
C PHE A 703 -37.38 -19.96 13.11
N ALA A 704 -37.96 -20.55 12.07
CA ALA A 704 -38.69 -21.82 12.19
C ALA A 704 -37.72 -23.01 12.35
N CYS A 705 -38.05 -23.93 13.26
CA CYS A 705 -37.27 -25.12 13.60
C CYS A 705 -38.08 -26.41 13.44
N HIS A 706 -39.35 -26.44 13.88
CA HIS A 706 -40.30 -27.56 13.78
C HIS A 706 -39.76 -28.96 14.14
N GLU A 707 -38.75 -29.07 15.01
CA GLU A 707 -38.06 -30.33 15.32
C GLU A 707 -37.74 -30.49 16.82
N TRP A 708 -37.45 -31.73 17.22
CA TRP A 708 -37.08 -32.06 18.61
C TRP A 708 -35.56 -31.89 18.84
N LEU A 709 -35.17 -31.00 19.75
CA LEU A 709 -33.84 -31.03 20.36
C LEU A 709 -33.87 -32.08 21.48
N SER A 710 -33.36 -33.28 21.19
CA SER A 710 -33.41 -34.41 22.12
C SER A 710 -32.46 -35.53 21.68
N LYS A 711 -31.79 -36.18 22.63
CA LYS A 711 -31.01 -37.42 22.36
C LYS A 711 -31.89 -38.66 22.18
N GLU A 712 -33.17 -38.59 22.55
CA GLU A 712 -34.08 -39.75 22.60
C GLU A 712 -35.28 -39.64 21.64
N LYS A 713 -35.56 -38.44 21.08
CA LYS A 713 -36.70 -38.17 20.17
C LYS A 713 -36.23 -37.36 18.94
N GLY A 714 -36.96 -37.45 17.83
CA GLY A 714 -36.61 -36.74 16.60
C GLY A 714 -35.37 -37.35 15.92
N ASP A 715 -34.42 -36.50 15.53
CA ASP A 715 -33.16 -36.88 14.86
C ASP A 715 -31.98 -37.19 15.82
N GLY A 716 -32.18 -37.10 17.14
CA GLY A 716 -31.17 -37.43 18.14
C GLY A 716 -30.20 -36.28 18.48
N GLU A 717 -30.36 -35.11 17.85
CA GLU A 717 -29.46 -33.97 18.00
C GLU A 717 -30.01 -32.97 19.03
N THR A 718 -29.16 -32.47 19.96
CA THR A 718 -29.55 -31.45 20.97
C THR A 718 -29.17 -30.02 20.58
N LYS A 719 -28.74 -29.84 19.34
CA LYS A 719 -28.27 -28.58 18.75
C LYS A 719 -28.91 -28.34 17.39
N ARG A 720 -29.27 -27.09 17.06
CA ARG A 720 -29.85 -26.69 15.77
C ARG A 720 -29.27 -25.38 15.26
N ILE A 721 -29.05 -25.34 13.94
CA ILE A 721 -28.69 -24.13 13.19
C ILE A 721 -29.92 -23.72 12.38
N LEU A 722 -30.53 -22.61 12.77
CA LEU A 722 -31.75 -22.03 12.22
C LEU A 722 -31.45 -20.86 11.28
N LYS A 723 -32.27 -20.71 10.24
CA LYS A 723 -32.07 -19.71 9.20
C LYS A 723 -33.15 -18.62 9.28
N VAL A 724 -32.79 -17.39 8.92
CA VAL A 724 -33.76 -16.30 8.72
C VAL A 724 -34.72 -16.70 7.60
N GLN A 725 -36.02 -16.70 7.88
CA GLN A 725 -37.02 -16.66 6.81
C GLN A 725 -37.21 -15.19 6.40
N ASP A 726 -36.67 -14.82 5.23
CA ASP A 726 -36.91 -13.49 4.65
C ASP A 726 -38.38 -13.40 4.22
N SER A 727 -39.12 -12.54 4.92
CA SER A 727 -40.47 -12.15 4.56
C SER A 727 -40.43 -11.27 3.30
N ASN A 728 -40.26 -11.86 2.11
CA ASN A 728 -40.53 -11.20 0.82
C ASN A 728 -40.62 -12.19 -0.36
N GLN A 729 -41.60 -13.09 -0.35
CA GLN A 729 -42.38 -13.31 -1.58
C GLN A 729 -43.84 -13.01 -1.29
N SER A 730 -44.37 -12.12 -2.14
CA SER A 730 -45.63 -11.41 -1.99
C SER A 730 -45.67 -10.47 -0.79
N SER A 731 -46.32 -9.34 -0.96
CA SER A 731 -46.90 -8.58 0.14
C SER A 731 -47.86 -9.48 0.93
N PHE A 732 -47.34 -10.38 1.77
CA PHE A 732 -48.03 -10.74 2.98
C PHE A 732 -47.93 -9.52 3.90
N ARG A 733 -48.88 -8.61 3.68
CA ARG A 733 -49.51 -7.96 4.82
C ARG A 733 -49.76 -9.09 5.82
N PRO A 734 -49.43 -8.96 7.12
CA PRO A 734 -50.01 -9.87 8.08
C PRO A 734 -51.49 -9.88 7.74
N TYR A 735 -52.01 -11.05 7.36
CA TYR A 735 -53.43 -11.23 7.23
C TYR A 735 -53.92 -11.16 8.67
N LYS A 736 -54.07 -9.92 9.17
CA LYS A 736 -55.05 -9.62 10.18
C LYS A 736 -56.34 -10.05 9.50
N GLN A 737 -56.77 -11.26 9.82
CA GLN A 737 -58.04 -11.80 9.40
C GLN A 737 -59.05 -10.65 9.54
N HIS A 738 -59.70 -10.28 8.43
CA HIS A 738 -60.75 -9.23 8.39
C HIS A 738 -60.30 -7.76 8.49
N ALA A 739 -59.08 -7.39 8.04
CA ALA A 739 -58.57 -5.99 8.07
C ALA A 739 -59.25 -4.94 7.17
N GLY A 740 -60.24 -5.31 6.34
CA GLY A 740 -60.97 -4.40 5.45
C GLY A 740 -62.43 -4.23 5.84
N THR A 741 -63.08 -3.17 5.37
CA THR A 741 -64.48 -2.86 5.70
C THR A 741 -65.40 -2.91 4.49
N THR A 742 -66.68 -3.24 4.72
CA THR A 742 -67.79 -3.08 3.77
C THR A 742 -68.60 -1.81 4.02
N GLN A 743 -68.27 -1.08 5.08
CA GLN A 743 -68.90 0.19 5.49
C GLN A 743 -68.15 1.38 4.84
N HIS A 744 -68.59 2.61 5.12
CA HIS A 744 -67.99 3.81 4.53
C HIS A 744 -66.81 4.34 5.38
N GLY A 745 -65.72 4.74 4.72
CA GLY A 745 -64.64 5.49 5.36
C GLY A 745 -64.83 7.00 5.18
N TRP A 746 -64.20 7.83 6.01
CA TRP A 746 -64.13 9.27 5.76
C TRP A 746 -62.82 9.88 6.24
N ILE A 747 -62.44 11.02 5.65
CA ILE A 747 -61.23 11.77 5.98
C ILE A 747 -61.47 13.28 6.04
N ILE A 748 -60.78 13.98 6.93
CA ILE A 748 -60.65 15.44 6.97
C ILE A 748 -59.15 15.78 6.96
N ILE A 749 -58.76 16.80 6.20
CA ILE A 749 -57.38 17.24 6.07
C ILE A 749 -57.25 18.63 6.71
N GLU A 750 -56.28 18.80 7.61
CA GLU A 750 -55.99 20.07 8.29
C GLU A 750 -54.65 20.63 7.81
N GLY A 751 -54.70 21.79 7.18
CA GLY A 751 -53.52 22.60 6.87
C GLY A 751 -53.38 23.80 7.80
N ASN A 752 -52.24 24.49 7.72
CA ASN A 752 -51.90 25.63 8.58
C ASN A 752 -52.82 26.86 8.39
N LYS A 753 -53.60 26.94 7.31
CA LYS A 753 -54.51 28.05 7.04
C LYS A 753 -55.97 27.69 7.29
N LYS A 754 -56.40 26.49 6.89
CA LYS A 754 -57.81 26.04 6.96
C LYS A 754 -57.91 24.52 7.11
N ARG A 755 -59.08 24.07 7.54
CA ARG A 755 -59.50 22.66 7.60
C ARG A 755 -60.44 22.34 6.43
N SER A 756 -60.32 21.15 5.85
CA SER A 756 -61.21 20.67 4.79
C SER A 756 -62.58 20.25 5.34
N GLU A 757 -63.56 20.12 4.45
CA GLU A 757 -64.80 19.40 4.78
C GLU A 757 -64.54 17.88 4.92
N LYS A 758 -65.50 17.16 5.50
CA LYS A 758 -65.42 15.70 5.67
C LYS A 758 -65.68 15.01 4.33
N PHE A 759 -64.64 14.37 3.79
CA PHE A 759 -64.72 13.61 2.55
C PHE A 759 -65.10 12.16 2.84
N TYR A 760 -66.17 11.68 2.20
CA TYR A 760 -66.64 10.32 2.36
C TYR A 760 -66.11 9.42 1.24
N MET A 761 -65.42 8.35 1.63
CA MET A 761 -65.02 7.23 0.79
C MET A 761 -66.17 6.22 0.76
N LYS A 762 -67.07 6.38 -0.21
CA LYS A 762 -68.29 5.58 -0.32
C LYS A 762 -68.02 4.21 -0.93
N ASN A 763 -68.16 3.18 -0.09
CA ASN A 763 -68.17 1.77 -0.50
C ASN A 763 -69.55 1.39 -1.06
N GLU A 764 -69.66 1.23 -2.38
CA GLU A 764 -70.91 0.93 -3.10
C GLU A 764 -70.93 -0.54 -3.59
N PRO A 765 -72.08 -1.17 -3.87
CA PRO A 765 -72.15 -2.60 -4.17
C PRO A 765 -71.34 -2.97 -5.43
N HIS A 766 -71.25 -2.02 -6.36
CA HIS A 766 -70.53 -2.09 -7.62
C HIS A 766 -69.12 -1.47 -7.56
N ILE A 767 -68.76 -0.77 -6.47
CA ILE A 767 -67.45 -0.13 -6.28
C ILE A 767 -66.94 -0.49 -4.88
N LYS A 768 -66.17 -1.59 -4.81
CA LYS A 768 -65.63 -2.15 -3.57
C LYS A 768 -64.26 -1.51 -3.27
N ILE A 769 -64.23 -0.66 -2.26
CA ILE A 769 -63.02 0.03 -1.77
C ILE A 769 -62.73 -0.36 -0.32
N LEU A 770 -61.54 -0.04 0.20
CA LEU A 770 -61.10 -0.24 1.59
C LEU A 770 -61.02 -1.73 2.00
N ARG A 771 -60.63 -2.60 1.06
CA ARG A 771 -60.41 -4.03 1.31
C ARG A 771 -59.04 -4.28 1.92
N GLY A 772 -58.94 -5.29 2.78
CA GLY A 772 -57.65 -5.72 3.33
C GLY A 772 -56.74 -6.18 2.17
N GLY A 773 -55.53 -5.63 2.09
CA GLY A 773 -54.62 -5.89 0.95
C GLY A 773 -54.56 -4.77 -0.08
N GLN A 774 -55.54 -3.86 -0.11
CA GLN A 774 -55.71 -2.88 -1.18
C GLN A 774 -55.14 -1.49 -0.83
N THR A 775 -54.77 -0.73 -1.87
CA THR A 775 -54.49 0.71 -1.83
C THR A 775 -55.52 1.39 -2.72
N ASP A 776 -56.29 2.32 -2.16
CA ASP A 776 -57.38 3.01 -2.86
C ASP A 776 -57.05 4.51 -2.99
N THR A 777 -57.23 5.07 -4.19
CA THR A 777 -56.92 6.48 -4.48
C THR A 777 -58.20 7.27 -4.67
N PHE A 778 -58.29 8.43 -4.00
CA PHE A 778 -59.44 9.32 -4.06
C PHE A 778 -59.01 10.74 -4.42
N THR A 779 -59.80 11.43 -5.23
CA THR A 779 -59.57 12.83 -5.60
C THR A 779 -60.73 13.67 -5.08
N PHE A 780 -60.43 14.73 -4.33
CA PHE A 780 -61.42 15.63 -3.76
C PHE A 780 -61.05 17.07 -4.08
N GLU A 781 -62.04 17.88 -4.40
CA GLU A 781 -61.85 19.31 -4.62
C GLU A 781 -62.08 20.08 -3.32
N CYS A 782 -61.12 20.92 -2.93
CA CYS A 782 -61.27 21.81 -1.78
C CYS A 782 -60.57 23.15 -1.99
N ARG A 783 -60.94 24.16 -1.19
CA ARG A 783 -60.20 25.44 -1.15
C ARG A 783 -58.81 25.21 -0.55
N SER A 784 -57.82 26.01 -0.95
CA SER A 784 -56.44 25.88 -0.46
C SER A 784 -56.37 25.88 1.07
N LEU A 785 -55.79 24.81 1.63
CA LEU A 785 -55.68 24.56 3.07
C LEU A 785 -54.35 25.09 3.66
N GLY A 786 -53.43 25.53 2.79
CA GLY A 786 -52.05 25.82 3.15
C GLY A 786 -51.21 24.56 3.33
N GLU A 787 -50.15 24.62 4.14
CA GLU A 787 -49.27 23.49 4.42
C GLU A 787 -49.97 22.45 5.29
N LEU A 788 -50.03 21.20 4.82
CA LEU A 788 -50.77 20.13 5.48
C LEU A 788 -50.02 19.68 6.75
N ARG A 789 -50.73 19.64 7.88
CA ARG A 789 -50.15 19.29 9.18
C ARG A 789 -50.69 18.00 9.73
N ARG A 790 -52.00 17.77 9.60
CA ARG A 790 -52.69 16.63 10.21
C ARG A 790 -53.83 16.12 9.34
N ILE A 791 -54.19 14.86 9.53
CA ILE A 791 -55.42 14.27 9.00
C ILE A 791 -56.26 13.71 10.13
N ILE A 792 -57.57 13.66 9.91
CA ILE A 792 -58.53 13.02 10.80
C ILE A 792 -59.25 11.96 9.99
N LEU A 793 -59.10 10.70 10.39
CA LEU A 793 -59.66 9.57 9.67
C LEU A 793 -60.76 8.94 10.52
N GLY A 794 -61.84 8.44 9.89
CA GLY A 794 -62.89 7.74 10.61
C GLY A 794 -63.71 6.79 9.76
N HIS A 795 -64.65 6.13 10.43
CA HIS A 795 -65.46 5.04 9.90
C HIS A 795 -66.96 5.40 10.07
N LYS A 796 -67.84 4.93 9.18
CA LYS A 796 -69.28 5.23 9.24
C LYS A 796 -70.11 4.08 8.66
N GLU A 797 -71.20 3.74 9.36
CA GLU A 797 -72.10 2.66 8.96
C GLU A 797 -72.91 3.00 7.70
N ARG A 798 -73.11 1.97 6.88
CA ARG A 798 -73.95 1.95 5.70
C ARG A 798 -75.35 1.44 6.08
N PRO A 799 -76.42 2.25 5.87
CA PRO A 799 -77.78 1.90 6.27
C PRO A 799 -78.32 0.58 5.67
N GLU A 800 -77.84 0.20 4.48
CA GLU A 800 -78.28 -0.98 3.73
C GLU A 800 -77.66 -2.30 4.23
N TYR A 801 -76.62 -2.25 5.07
CA TYR A 801 -75.92 -3.41 5.65
C TYR A 801 -75.65 -3.20 7.16
N PRO A 802 -76.70 -3.19 8.00
CA PRO A 802 -76.58 -2.92 9.42
C PRO A 802 -75.90 -4.08 10.17
N LEU A 803 -75.02 -3.75 11.12
CA LEU A 803 -74.27 -4.73 11.92
C LEU A 803 -75.19 -5.44 12.94
N LYS A 804 -75.56 -6.71 12.68
CA LYS A 804 -76.50 -7.45 13.56
C LYS A 804 -75.88 -8.15 14.77
N THR A 805 -74.56 -8.19 14.94
CA THR A 805 -73.89 -8.68 16.17
C THR A 805 -72.46 -8.14 16.22
N TYR A 806 -71.99 -7.76 17.42
CA TYR A 806 -70.66 -7.17 17.67
C TYR A 806 -69.46 -8.07 17.29
N GLU A 807 -69.68 -9.32 16.88
CA GLU A 807 -68.64 -10.26 16.44
C GLU A 807 -68.59 -10.44 14.89
N GLY A 808 -69.29 -9.60 14.13
CA GLY A 808 -69.35 -9.66 12.68
C GLY A 808 -68.20 -8.94 11.96
N ARG A 809 -67.49 -9.67 11.09
CA ARG A 809 -66.44 -9.22 10.16
C ARG A 809 -66.85 -7.96 9.38
N GLY A 810 -66.47 -6.77 9.84
CA GLY A 810 -66.76 -5.49 9.16
C GLY A 810 -66.95 -4.25 10.06
N ALA A 811 -66.93 -4.40 11.39
CA ALA A 811 -67.11 -3.29 12.33
C ALA A 811 -65.89 -2.36 12.50
N MET A 812 -64.71 -2.79 12.04
CA MET A 812 -63.45 -2.05 12.17
C MET A 812 -62.56 -2.28 10.96
N TRP A 813 -61.74 -1.28 10.59
CA TRP A 813 -60.78 -1.37 9.47
C TRP A 813 -59.40 -0.87 9.86
N HIS A 814 -58.35 -1.51 9.37
CA HIS A 814 -56.98 -1.18 9.75
C HIS A 814 -56.28 -0.36 8.67
N VAL A 815 -55.77 0.83 9.03
CA VAL A 815 -55.16 1.76 8.08
C VAL A 815 -53.68 1.89 8.35
N ALA A 816 -52.86 1.67 7.32
CA ALA A 816 -51.40 1.63 7.46
C ALA A 816 -50.77 3.03 7.39
N HIS A 817 -51.02 3.77 6.31
CA HIS A 817 -50.57 5.15 6.11
C HIS A 817 -51.47 5.83 5.07
N VAL A 818 -51.48 7.16 5.03
CA VAL A 818 -52.23 7.97 4.06
C VAL A 818 -51.26 8.96 3.40
N ILE A 819 -51.31 9.06 2.07
CA ILE A 819 -50.48 10.00 1.30
C ILE A 819 -51.39 11.04 0.66
N VAL A 820 -51.13 12.32 0.90
CA VAL A 820 -51.83 13.45 0.29
C VAL A 820 -50.88 14.17 -0.66
N THR A 821 -51.27 14.31 -1.93
CA THR A 821 -50.50 15.04 -2.93
C THR A 821 -51.21 16.36 -3.23
N ASP A 822 -50.51 17.49 -3.08
CA ASP A 822 -51.00 18.77 -3.58
C ASP A 822 -50.46 18.99 -5.02
N PRO A 823 -51.29 18.81 -6.05
CA PRO A 823 -50.83 18.88 -7.44
C PRO A 823 -50.42 20.30 -7.86
N SER A 824 -50.79 21.35 -7.10
CA SER A 824 -50.45 22.73 -7.43
C SER A 824 -49.01 23.11 -7.05
N ILE A 825 -48.43 22.43 -6.05
CA ILE A 825 -47.05 22.66 -5.58
C ILE A 825 -46.13 21.46 -5.81
N GLY A 826 -46.66 20.31 -6.24
CA GLY A 826 -45.86 19.12 -6.56
C GLY A 826 -45.27 18.41 -5.34
N VAL A 827 -45.79 18.68 -4.14
CA VAL A 827 -45.29 18.10 -2.87
C VAL A 827 -46.24 17.01 -2.36
N LYS A 828 -45.67 15.92 -1.88
CA LYS A 828 -46.38 14.81 -1.23
C LYS A 828 -46.19 14.85 0.28
N PHE A 829 -47.29 14.67 1.00
CA PHE A 829 -47.36 14.66 2.47
C PHE A 829 -47.78 13.26 2.93
N GLU A 830 -46.97 12.63 3.78
CA GLU A 830 -47.21 11.27 4.27
C GLU A 830 -47.66 11.28 5.74
N PHE A 831 -48.74 10.57 6.04
CA PHE A 831 -49.33 10.47 7.38
C PHE A 831 -49.31 9.00 7.84
N PRO A 832 -48.40 8.60 8.75
CA PRO A 832 -48.37 7.23 9.27
C PRO A 832 -49.53 7.00 10.25
N VAL A 833 -50.42 6.04 9.94
CA VAL A 833 -51.65 5.79 10.73
C VAL A 833 -51.50 4.57 11.64
N ARG A 834 -51.15 3.42 11.05
CA ARG A 834 -50.91 2.11 11.69
C ARG A 834 -51.91 1.73 12.82
N LYS A 835 -53.19 2.07 12.68
CA LYS A 835 -54.24 1.90 13.72
C LYS A 835 -55.52 1.25 13.16
N TRP A 836 -56.23 0.50 14.01
CA TRP A 836 -57.61 0.05 13.74
C TRP A 836 -58.61 1.18 14.00
N MET A 837 -59.49 1.41 13.05
CA MET A 837 -60.50 2.45 13.06
C MET A 837 -61.87 1.82 13.36
N ASP A 838 -62.42 2.14 14.53
CA ASP A 838 -63.72 1.69 15.00
C ASP A 838 -64.85 2.58 14.47
N ILE A 839 -66.01 1.99 14.21
CA ILE A 839 -67.24 2.70 13.80
C ILE A 839 -67.86 3.54 14.92
N ASN A 840 -67.54 3.23 16.18
CA ASN A 840 -68.00 3.96 17.36
C ASN A 840 -67.14 5.18 17.70
N ASN A 841 -66.06 5.43 16.93
CA ASN A 841 -65.14 6.52 17.17
C ASN A 841 -65.38 7.67 16.17
N ASP A 842 -65.47 8.91 16.67
CA ASP A 842 -65.73 10.12 15.88
C ASP A 842 -64.53 10.58 15.02
N GLY A 843 -63.49 9.74 14.94
CA GLY A 843 -62.32 9.87 14.09
C GLY A 843 -61.05 10.17 14.87
N ASP A 844 -59.94 9.56 14.46
CA ASP A 844 -58.63 9.71 15.10
C ASP A 844 -57.73 10.66 14.31
N VAL A 845 -56.90 11.42 15.02
CA VAL A 845 -56.00 12.45 14.46
C VAL A 845 -54.58 11.89 14.26
N PHE A 846 -53.99 12.17 13.10
CA PHE A 846 -52.64 11.72 12.73
C PHE A 846 -51.82 12.87 12.12
N GLU A 847 -50.55 13.00 12.50
CA GLU A 847 -49.67 14.10 12.09
C GLU A 847 -48.79 13.72 10.87
N CYS A 848 -48.36 14.73 10.12
CA CYS A 848 -47.54 14.54 8.91
C CYS A 848 -46.09 14.17 9.26
N ALA A 849 -45.56 13.12 8.64
CA ALA A 849 -44.13 12.84 8.57
C ALA A 849 -43.50 13.63 7.40
N GLU A 850 -42.23 14.03 7.55
CA GLU A 850 -41.45 14.97 6.74
C GLU A 850 -41.71 15.04 5.22
N LYS A 851 -41.55 16.24 4.64
CA LYS A 851 -41.76 16.56 3.21
C LYS A 851 -40.73 15.88 2.31
N LYS A 852 -41.17 15.41 1.13
CA LYS A 852 -40.28 15.01 0.01
C LYS A 852 -40.57 15.86 -1.23
N GLU A 853 -39.55 16.53 -1.76
CA GLU A 853 -39.61 17.32 -3.01
C GLU A 853 -39.13 16.51 -4.23
N ASP A 854 -39.82 16.65 -5.37
CA ASP A 854 -39.54 15.90 -6.60
C ASP A 854 -38.44 16.55 -7.48
N THR A 855 -37.43 15.75 -7.84
CA THR A 855 -36.15 16.16 -8.42
C THR A 855 -36.15 16.25 -9.96
N ILE A 856 -37.07 17.01 -10.57
CA ILE A 856 -37.19 17.08 -12.06
C ILE A 856 -36.83 18.47 -12.65
N ALA A 857 -36.56 19.50 -11.85
CA ALA A 857 -36.38 20.87 -12.35
C ALA A 857 -34.94 21.31 -12.72
N GLN A 858 -33.88 20.52 -12.48
CA GLN A 858 -32.49 20.99 -12.63
C GLN A 858 -31.79 20.72 -13.98
N GLN A 859 -32.46 20.18 -14.98
CA GLN A 859 -31.79 19.69 -16.20
C GLN A 859 -31.50 20.74 -17.29
N ARG A 860 -31.48 22.06 -17.02
CA ARG A 860 -31.39 23.08 -18.10
C ARG A 860 -30.20 24.02 -18.18
N HIS A 861 -29.24 24.14 -17.26
CA HIS A 861 -28.12 25.08 -17.44
C HIS A 861 -26.73 24.47 -17.21
N ARG A 862 -26.03 24.11 -18.30
CA ARG A 862 -24.57 24.01 -18.32
C ARG A 862 -24.02 24.68 -19.58
N HIS A 863 -23.55 25.92 -19.43
CA HIS A 863 -22.54 26.52 -20.29
C HIS A 863 -21.21 26.55 -19.51
N THR A 864 -20.10 26.28 -20.19
CA THR A 864 -18.76 26.23 -19.61
C THR A 864 -18.09 27.60 -19.74
N ILE A 865 -17.55 28.18 -18.66
CA ILE A 865 -16.90 29.52 -18.61
C ILE A 865 -15.36 29.38 -18.44
N LYS A 866 -14.53 30.23 -19.07
CA LYS A 866 -13.05 30.12 -19.15
C LYS A 866 -12.29 31.18 -18.32
N TYR A 867 -11.18 30.79 -17.67
CA TYR A 867 -10.39 31.63 -16.73
C TYR A 867 -8.88 31.47 -16.95
N LYS A 868 -8.11 32.55 -16.74
CA LYS A 868 -6.64 32.63 -16.81
C LYS A 868 -6.11 33.02 -15.42
N ILE A 869 -5.09 32.32 -14.91
CA ILE A 869 -4.51 32.54 -13.57
C ILE A 869 -3.04 32.93 -13.76
N ILE A 870 -2.58 33.97 -13.06
CA ILE A 870 -1.20 34.47 -13.07
C ILE A 870 -0.70 34.52 -11.61
N VAL A 871 0.40 33.83 -11.33
CA VAL A 871 1.02 33.76 -10.00
C VAL A 871 2.32 34.57 -10.02
N HIS A 872 2.50 35.46 -9.04
CA HIS A 872 3.70 36.27 -8.92
C HIS A 872 4.51 35.81 -7.70
N THR A 873 5.77 35.43 -7.93
CA THR A 873 6.74 35.10 -6.88
C THR A 873 7.57 36.36 -6.61
N GLY A 874 7.68 36.77 -5.35
CA GLY A 874 8.39 38.01 -4.96
C GLY A 874 9.91 37.91 -5.15
N ASP A 875 10.60 39.05 -5.28
CA ASP A 875 12.05 39.12 -5.53
C ASP A 875 12.84 39.30 -4.21
N VAL A 876 12.96 38.20 -3.47
CA VAL A 876 13.73 38.09 -2.21
C VAL A 876 14.65 36.87 -2.33
N SER A 877 15.85 36.88 -1.73
CA SER A 877 16.77 35.73 -1.80
C SER A 877 16.09 34.41 -1.38
N TYR A 878 16.24 33.36 -2.19
CA TYR A 878 15.62 32.03 -1.98
C TYR A 878 14.08 31.97 -2.08
N CYS A 879 13.44 32.92 -2.78
CA CYS A 879 11.98 33.02 -2.93
C CYS A 879 11.27 31.94 -3.77
N GLY A 880 12.00 31.04 -4.43
CA GLY A 880 11.42 29.95 -5.23
C GLY A 880 11.00 28.74 -4.38
N THR A 881 10.17 27.85 -4.93
CA THR A 881 9.83 26.56 -4.30
C THR A 881 9.99 25.42 -5.31
N ASP A 882 10.48 24.27 -4.84
CA ASP A 882 10.60 23.01 -5.58
C ASP A 882 9.48 22.01 -5.21
N ALA A 883 8.56 22.40 -4.32
CA ALA A 883 7.41 21.61 -3.91
C ALA A 883 6.24 21.70 -4.91
N ASN A 884 5.36 20.70 -4.92
CA ASN A 884 4.20 20.67 -5.83
C ASN A 884 3.10 21.63 -5.35
N VAL A 885 2.72 22.62 -6.19
CA VAL A 885 1.71 23.66 -5.87
C VAL A 885 0.35 23.38 -6.54
N SER A 886 -0.75 23.45 -5.78
CA SER A 886 -2.14 23.18 -6.26
C SER A 886 -3.13 24.34 -5.95
N ILE A 887 -4.25 24.44 -6.69
CA ILE A 887 -5.28 25.49 -6.48
C ILE A 887 -6.72 24.97 -6.56
N ILE A 888 -7.64 25.55 -5.76
CA ILE A 888 -9.11 25.35 -5.87
C ILE A 888 -9.81 26.69 -6.01
N LEU A 889 -10.68 26.84 -7.03
CA LEU A 889 -11.47 28.05 -7.27
C LEU A 889 -12.93 27.82 -6.86
N TYR A 890 -13.51 28.72 -6.06
CA TYR A 890 -14.89 28.62 -5.59
C TYR A 890 -15.79 29.69 -6.23
N GLY A 891 -16.95 29.27 -6.75
CA GLY A 891 -18.01 30.14 -7.26
C GLY A 891 -19.38 29.77 -6.68
N THR A 892 -20.44 30.53 -7.02
CA THR A 892 -21.80 30.38 -6.48
C THR A 892 -22.49 29.05 -6.82
N LEU A 893 -21.89 28.22 -7.69
CA LEU A 893 -22.36 26.90 -8.09
C LEU A 893 -21.45 25.75 -7.62
N GLY A 894 -20.45 26.02 -6.77
CA GLY A 894 -19.52 25.04 -6.22
C GLY A 894 -18.04 25.32 -6.54
N GLY A 895 -17.16 24.45 -6.02
CA GLY A 895 -15.71 24.53 -6.21
C GLY A 895 -15.21 23.75 -7.43
N THR A 896 -14.04 24.10 -7.97
CA THR A 896 -13.43 23.38 -9.11
C THR A 896 -12.86 22.02 -8.75
N GLY A 897 -12.70 21.70 -7.45
CA GLY A 897 -11.82 20.61 -6.99
C GLY A 897 -10.33 20.97 -7.13
N ILE A 898 -9.45 20.13 -6.60
CA ILE A 898 -7.98 20.30 -6.66
C ILE A 898 -7.54 20.34 -8.12
N ARG A 899 -6.83 21.42 -8.50
CA ARG A 899 -6.23 21.60 -9.82
C ARG A 899 -4.74 21.86 -9.62
N LYS A 900 -3.89 20.91 -10.05
CA LYS A 900 -2.53 21.28 -10.48
C LYS A 900 -2.71 22.37 -11.54
N LEU A 901 -2.06 23.53 -11.40
CA LEU A 901 -2.41 24.77 -12.10
C LEU A 901 -2.65 24.61 -13.63
N LYS A 902 -3.89 24.29 -14.05
CA LYS A 902 -4.53 24.49 -15.39
C LYS A 902 -6.09 24.54 -15.29
N GLN A 903 -6.67 25.73 -15.58
CA GLN A 903 -8.04 26.23 -15.99
C GLN A 903 -9.38 25.82 -15.28
N LYS A 904 -10.18 26.79 -14.73
CA LYS A 904 -11.71 26.94 -14.67
C LYS A 904 -12.28 27.83 -13.52
N GLY A 905 -13.47 28.47 -13.66
CA GLY A 905 -14.41 29.07 -12.64
C GLY A 905 -14.31 30.56 -12.18
N LYS A 906 -15.46 31.28 -11.95
CA LYS A 906 -15.52 32.71 -11.45
C LYS A 906 -15.40 32.72 -9.94
N LEU A 907 -14.41 33.44 -9.43
CA LEU A 907 -13.91 33.31 -8.07
C LEU A 907 -14.50 34.28 -7.06
N THR A 908 -14.74 33.74 -5.86
CA THR A 908 -14.89 34.51 -4.62
C THR A 908 -13.83 34.16 -3.58
N ARG A 909 -13.19 32.98 -3.67
CA ARG A 909 -12.16 32.48 -2.73
C ARG A 909 -11.14 31.59 -3.45
N LEU A 910 -9.89 31.61 -2.98
CA LEU A 910 -8.72 30.93 -3.53
C LEU A 910 -7.97 30.19 -2.40
N HIS A 911 -7.61 28.92 -2.62
CA HIS A 911 -6.86 28.07 -1.69
C HIS A 911 -5.63 27.50 -2.38
N ILE A 912 -4.47 27.54 -1.72
CA ILE A 912 -3.15 27.16 -2.27
C ILE A 912 -2.31 26.46 -1.19
N GLU A 913 -1.65 25.36 -1.55
CA GLU A 913 -0.94 24.44 -0.63
C GLU A 913 0.33 23.84 -1.29
N HIS A 914 1.25 23.31 -0.48
CA HIS A 914 2.47 22.57 -0.90
C HIS A 914 2.61 21.26 -0.09
N ASP A 915 3.34 20.28 -0.62
CA ASP A 915 3.39 18.90 -0.09
C ASP A 915 4.55 18.60 0.89
N ASN A 916 5.35 19.62 1.24
CA ASN A 916 6.44 19.56 2.22
C ASN A 916 7.49 18.45 1.97
N SER A 917 7.67 18.03 0.71
CA SER A 917 8.39 16.80 0.36
C SER A 917 9.92 16.93 0.19
N THR A 918 10.48 18.15 0.23
CA THR A 918 11.87 18.47 -0.11
C THR A 918 12.63 19.14 1.05
N ILE A 919 13.93 19.41 0.86
CA ILE A 919 14.86 19.90 1.89
C ILE A 919 14.59 21.37 2.28
N SER A 920 13.95 22.16 1.42
CA SER A 920 13.61 23.57 1.69
C SER A 920 12.20 23.89 1.17
N PRO A 921 11.16 23.27 1.75
CA PRO A 921 9.79 23.34 1.24
C PRO A 921 9.14 24.71 1.45
N ASP A 922 9.81 25.60 2.18
CA ASP A 922 9.39 26.95 2.54
C ASP A 922 9.17 27.82 1.30
N TRP A 923 7.93 28.25 1.06
CA TRP A 923 7.58 29.07 -0.12
C TRP A 923 7.00 30.43 0.26
N PHE A 924 7.62 31.53 -0.20
CA PHE A 924 7.11 32.89 0.01
C PHE A 924 6.15 33.33 -1.12
N LEU A 925 4.86 33.40 -0.83
CA LEU A 925 3.82 33.77 -1.79
C LEU A 925 3.42 35.25 -1.61
N ASP A 926 3.71 36.08 -2.61
CA ASP A 926 3.40 37.52 -2.64
C ASP A 926 1.91 37.78 -2.93
N LYS A 927 1.44 37.46 -4.14
CA LYS A 927 0.04 37.61 -4.56
C LYS A 927 -0.35 36.68 -5.71
N VAL A 928 -1.65 36.41 -5.83
CA VAL A 928 -2.25 35.60 -6.91
C VAL A 928 -3.30 36.43 -7.67
N GLU A 929 -3.14 36.56 -8.99
CA GLU A 929 -4.04 37.31 -9.86
C GLU A 929 -4.84 36.36 -10.76
N VAL A 930 -6.17 36.49 -10.75
CA VAL A 930 -7.08 35.68 -11.57
C VAL A 930 -7.84 36.56 -12.55
N ILE A 931 -7.67 36.29 -13.85
CA ILE A 931 -8.27 37.00 -14.96
C ILE A 931 -9.39 36.15 -15.56
N ASN A 932 -10.64 36.62 -15.48
CA ASN A 932 -11.75 36.05 -16.22
C ASN A 932 -11.67 36.52 -17.69
N ILE A 933 -11.42 35.57 -18.60
CA ILE A 933 -11.13 35.86 -20.01
C ILE A 933 -12.39 36.31 -20.75
N ASP A 934 -13.56 35.80 -20.36
CA ASP A 934 -14.82 36.02 -21.07
C ASP A 934 -15.41 37.42 -20.81
N ILE A 935 -15.03 38.08 -19.71
CA ILE A 935 -15.46 39.44 -19.33
C ILE A 935 -14.30 40.41 -19.08
N ASN A 936 -13.05 39.98 -19.30
CA ASN A 936 -11.82 40.73 -19.10
C ASN A 936 -11.70 41.39 -17.71
N GLU A 937 -12.08 40.66 -16.66
CA GLU A 937 -12.09 41.11 -15.26
C GLU A 937 -10.92 40.45 -14.51
N THR A 938 -10.06 41.24 -13.84
CA THR A 938 -8.94 40.75 -13.04
C THR A 938 -9.24 40.89 -11.54
N ILE A 939 -9.11 39.80 -10.79
CA ILE A 939 -9.29 39.73 -9.33
C ILE A 939 -7.94 39.36 -8.71
N SER A 940 -7.45 40.16 -7.77
CA SER A 940 -6.15 39.95 -7.12
C SER A 940 -6.31 39.54 -5.64
N PHE A 941 -5.56 38.53 -5.22
CA PHE A 941 -5.51 38.00 -3.86
C PHE A 941 -4.09 38.18 -3.32
N SER A 942 -3.89 39.10 -2.36
CA SER A 942 -2.60 39.31 -1.72
C SER A 942 -2.36 38.29 -0.60
N CYS A 943 -1.17 37.67 -0.57
CA CYS A 943 -0.81 36.60 0.38
C CYS A 943 0.32 37.02 1.34
N ASN A 944 1.40 37.64 0.84
CA ASN A 944 2.55 38.18 1.58
C ASN A 944 3.09 37.31 2.75
N ARG A 945 3.24 35.98 2.56
CA ARG A 945 3.69 35.08 3.64
C ARG A 945 4.47 33.85 3.16
N TRP A 946 5.23 33.24 4.08
CA TRP A 946 5.87 31.92 3.91
C TRP A 946 4.87 30.78 4.20
N LEU A 947 4.94 29.69 3.42
CA LEU A 947 4.24 28.42 3.61
C LEU A 947 5.29 27.35 4.01
N ALA A 948 5.34 26.95 5.30
CA ALA A 948 6.43 26.17 5.92
C ALA A 948 5.97 25.39 7.17
N SER A 949 6.46 24.16 7.40
CA SER A 949 6.21 23.39 8.65
C SER A 949 7.01 23.95 9.84
N SER A 950 6.40 23.98 11.03
CA SER A 950 6.99 24.67 12.19
C SER A 950 7.90 23.81 13.08
N PHE A 951 7.96 22.50 12.84
CA PHE A 951 8.61 21.50 13.71
C PHE A 951 9.20 20.35 12.89
N ASN A 952 10.14 19.60 13.47
CA ASN A 952 10.80 18.48 12.78
C ASN A 952 9.94 17.20 12.79
N GLN A 953 9.70 16.62 11.60
CA GLN A 953 9.11 15.29 11.41
C GLN A 953 10.06 14.40 10.58
N PRO A 954 11.20 13.96 11.15
CA PRO A 954 12.14 13.09 10.45
C PRO A 954 11.45 11.82 9.95
N LYS A 955 11.87 11.29 8.81
CA LYS A 955 11.42 10.00 8.28
C LYS A 955 12.32 8.89 8.80
N PHE A 956 11.75 7.88 9.43
CA PHE A 956 12.51 6.77 10.02
C PHE A 956 12.33 5.47 9.24
N ARG A 957 13.39 4.65 9.23
CA ARG A 957 13.29 3.29 8.67
C ARG A 957 12.47 2.38 9.59
N PRO A 958 11.79 1.37 9.04
CA PRO A 958 11.27 0.26 9.82
C PRO A 958 12.40 -0.30 10.69
N THR A 959 12.19 -0.42 12.00
CA THR A 959 13.20 -0.83 13.02
C THR A 959 14.16 0.25 13.57
N VAL A 960 13.94 1.55 13.32
CA VAL A 960 14.70 2.68 13.91
C VAL A 960 15.15 2.51 15.37
N THR A 961 16.42 2.80 15.68
CA THR A 961 16.97 2.72 17.04
C THR A 961 17.73 3.98 17.43
N TRP A 962 17.65 4.33 18.72
CA TRP A 962 18.48 5.33 19.36
C TRP A 962 19.48 4.65 20.29
N ASN A 963 20.58 5.35 20.59
CA ASN A 963 21.50 4.91 21.62
C ASN A 963 20.75 4.69 22.93
N ALA A 964 20.96 3.54 23.56
CA ALA A 964 20.32 3.21 24.83
C ALA A 964 20.70 4.19 25.95
N ASN A 965 21.90 4.78 25.90
CA ASN A 965 22.38 5.75 26.88
C ASN A 965 22.14 7.19 26.37
N GLY A 966 21.30 7.93 27.08
CA GLY A 966 21.06 9.35 26.86
C GLY A 966 22.22 10.21 27.37
N ILE A 967 22.47 11.31 26.67
CA ILE A 967 23.38 12.37 27.10
C ILE A 967 22.56 13.41 27.85
N THR A 968 22.96 13.78 29.07
CA THR A 968 22.30 14.87 29.79
C THR A 968 22.61 16.19 29.06
N PHE A 969 21.62 16.72 28.34
CA PHE A 969 21.74 17.96 27.58
C PHE A 969 21.63 19.19 28.49
N ALA A 970 20.66 19.17 29.41
CA ALA A 970 20.51 20.21 30.42
C ALA A 970 20.16 19.58 31.77
N ASN A 971 20.75 20.08 32.85
CA ASN A 971 20.51 19.60 34.21
C ASN A 971 19.68 20.64 35.00
N GLN A 972 19.32 20.27 36.23
CA GLN A 972 18.49 21.08 37.14
C GLN A 972 18.99 22.52 37.31
N SER A 973 20.30 22.77 37.28
CA SER A 973 20.82 24.15 37.42
C SER A 973 20.36 25.07 36.29
N ILE A 974 20.15 24.52 35.10
CA ILE A 974 19.76 25.23 33.88
C ILE A 974 18.23 25.27 33.73
N VAL A 975 17.58 24.11 33.76
CA VAL A 975 16.13 23.97 33.47
C VAL A 975 15.24 23.96 34.71
N GLY A 976 15.82 24.10 35.91
CA GLY A 976 15.08 24.08 37.16
C GLY A 976 14.56 22.69 37.52
N GLN A 977 13.80 22.62 38.61
CA GLN A 977 13.06 21.43 39.02
C GLN A 977 11.84 21.24 38.13
N TYR A 978 11.58 19.99 37.76
CA TYR A 978 10.39 19.57 37.01
C TYR A 978 10.20 20.28 35.66
N PRO A 979 11.18 20.23 34.73
CA PRO A 979 11.01 20.76 33.38
C PRO A 979 9.80 20.11 32.71
N SER A 980 8.99 20.88 31.99
CA SER A 980 7.72 20.41 31.43
C SER A 980 7.84 20.14 29.93
N THR A 981 7.90 21.19 29.10
CA THR A 981 7.91 21.08 27.64
C THR A 981 9.29 21.32 27.06
N ILE A 982 9.65 20.52 26.05
CA ILE A 982 10.81 20.72 25.18
C ILE A 982 10.34 20.80 23.73
N PHE A 983 10.84 21.77 22.98
CA PHE A 983 10.53 21.95 21.56
C PHE A 983 11.82 22.23 20.79
N VAL A 984 11.95 21.63 19.61
CA VAL A 984 13.07 21.86 18.71
C VAL A 984 12.50 22.30 17.36
N SER A 985 12.85 23.51 16.93
CA SER A 985 12.41 24.07 15.64
C SER A 985 13.19 23.46 14.47
N THR A 986 12.74 23.74 13.24
CA THR A 986 13.34 23.26 11.99
C THR A 986 14.80 23.70 11.78
N ASN A 987 15.19 24.82 12.38
CA ASN A 987 16.58 25.30 12.42
C ASN A 987 17.37 24.79 13.65
N ASN A 988 16.91 23.70 14.29
CA ASN A 988 17.52 23.10 15.48
C ASN A 988 17.69 24.03 16.69
N THR A 989 16.92 25.14 16.76
CA THR A 989 16.87 25.96 17.98
C THR A 989 16.01 25.23 19.02
N ILE A 990 16.55 25.11 20.23
CA ILE A 990 15.93 24.33 21.31
C ILE A 990 15.29 25.29 22.30
N TYR A 991 14.06 24.98 22.71
CA TYR A 991 13.27 25.75 23.67
C TYR A 991 12.77 24.84 24.78
N ALA A 992 13.00 25.21 26.04
CA ALA A 992 12.52 24.46 27.19
C ALA A 992 11.79 25.38 28.17
N THR A 993 10.69 24.91 28.76
CA THR A 993 10.06 25.61 29.89
C THR A 993 10.83 25.32 31.18
N ASN A 994 10.98 26.34 32.03
CA ASN A 994 11.45 26.23 33.40
C ASN A 994 10.35 26.73 34.36
N PRO A 995 9.43 25.83 34.78
CA PRO A 995 8.29 26.19 35.62
C PRO A 995 8.71 26.72 36.99
N GLU A 996 9.81 26.22 37.58
CA GLU A 996 10.31 26.66 38.89
C GLU A 996 10.76 28.13 38.87
N LYS A 997 11.50 28.52 37.84
CA LYS A 997 12.02 29.89 37.70
C LYS A 997 11.08 30.82 36.92
N ASN A 998 9.93 30.35 36.45
CA ASN A 998 9.00 31.08 35.60
C ASN A 998 9.66 31.66 34.33
N THR A 999 10.51 30.87 33.68
CA THR A 999 11.23 31.30 32.47
C THR A 999 11.16 30.27 31.35
N ILE A 1000 11.45 30.72 30.13
CA ILE A 1000 11.73 29.85 28.98
C ILE A 1000 13.22 29.97 28.66
N VAL A 1001 13.87 28.83 28.47
CA VAL A 1001 15.30 28.73 28.17
C VAL A 1001 15.46 28.37 26.70
N MET A 1002 16.35 29.08 26.00
CA MET A 1002 16.58 28.91 24.56
C MET A 1002 18.06 28.62 24.28
N TRP A 1003 18.34 27.71 23.35
CA TRP A 1003 19.67 27.41 22.82
C TRP A 1003 19.64 27.53 21.29
N GLN A 1004 20.60 28.26 20.72
CA GLN A 1004 20.87 28.25 19.28
C GLN A 1004 21.95 27.21 18.97
N GLU A 1005 22.00 26.75 17.72
CA GLU A 1005 22.77 25.59 17.25
C GLU A 1005 24.22 25.58 17.79
N GLU A 1006 24.69 24.39 18.19
CA GLU A 1006 26.03 24.10 18.76
C GLU A 1006 26.35 24.70 20.15
N SER A 1007 25.48 25.51 20.75
CA SER A 1007 25.75 26.07 22.09
C SER A 1007 25.48 25.05 23.22
N VAL A 1008 26.49 24.84 24.07
CA VAL A 1008 26.38 24.00 25.29
C VAL A 1008 25.60 24.71 26.41
N ASN A 1009 25.56 26.05 26.40
CA ASN A 1009 24.87 26.87 27.39
C ASN A 1009 23.65 27.59 26.78
N PRO A 1010 22.63 27.95 27.59
CA PRO A 1010 21.51 28.74 27.10
C PRO A 1010 21.97 30.06 26.45
N THR A 1011 21.50 30.32 25.23
CA THR A 1011 21.81 31.56 24.51
C THR A 1011 20.87 32.69 24.89
N LYS A 1012 19.66 32.37 25.36
CA LYS A 1012 18.70 33.37 25.86
C LYS A 1012 17.81 32.77 26.94
N ILE A 1013 17.49 33.58 27.94
CA ILE A 1013 16.45 33.30 28.91
C ILE A 1013 15.34 34.32 28.68
N ILE A 1014 14.14 33.85 28.37
CA ILE A 1014 12.96 34.67 28.20
C ILE A 1014 12.20 34.63 29.53
N SER A 1015 12.05 35.81 30.14
CA SER A 1015 11.35 35.98 31.40
C SER A 1015 10.25 37.03 31.26
N SER A 1016 9.09 36.77 31.86
CA SER A 1016 7.98 37.70 32.03
C SER A 1016 7.48 37.61 33.49
N ASP A 1017 6.28 38.13 33.75
CA ASP A 1017 5.44 37.83 34.90
C ASP A 1017 4.83 36.41 34.87
N PHE A 1018 5.49 35.47 34.20
CA PHE A 1018 4.96 34.12 34.00
C PHE A 1018 4.67 33.40 35.32
N LYS A 1019 3.67 32.52 35.31
CA LYS A 1019 3.30 31.70 36.47
C LYS A 1019 3.29 30.22 36.12
N GLN A 1020 4.42 29.54 36.30
CA GLN A 1020 4.61 28.12 35.98
C GLN A 1020 4.25 27.78 34.52
N PRO A 1021 5.00 28.30 33.53
CA PRO A 1021 4.74 28.00 32.13
C PRO A 1021 4.91 26.50 31.84
N LEU A 1022 3.83 25.80 31.49
CA LEU A 1022 3.87 24.35 31.30
C LEU A 1022 4.14 23.96 29.84
N SER A 1023 3.72 24.77 28.88
CA SER A 1023 3.81 24.47 27.46
C SER A 1023 4.23 25.67 26.61
N LEU A 1024 4.84 25.36 25.47
CA LEU A 1024 5.22 26.33 24.45
C LEU A 1024 5.13 25.70 23.06
N PHE A 1025 4.97 26.52 22.04
CA PHE A 1025 5.07 26.12 20.64
C PHE A 1025 5.68 27.25 19.83
N VAL A 1026 6.53 26.92 18.85
CA VAL A 1026 7.16 27.91 17.96
C VAL A 1026 6.71 27.65 16.54
N THR A 1027 6.18 28.68 15.87
CA THR A 1027 5.78 28.61 14.45
C THR A 1027 6.94 28.91 13.51
N SER A 1028 6.86 28.45 12.26
CA SER A 1028 7.88 28.65 11.20
C SER A 1028 8.18 30.13 10.92
N ASN A 1029 7.21 31.02 11.11
CA ASN A 1029 7.41 32.47 11.05
C ASN A 1029 8.07 33.09 12.31
N GLY A 1030 8.58 32.27 13.23
CA GLY A 1030 9.26 32.69 14.45
C GLY A 1030 8.32 33.15 15.58
N GLY A 1031 7.01 32.91 15.49
CA GLY A 1031 6.06 33.19 16.56
C GLY A 1031 6.23 32.21 17.72
N ILE A 1032 6.55 32.71 18.91
CA ILE A 1032 6.68 31.89 20.12
C ILE A 1032 5.41 32.05 20.96
N TYR A 1033 4.67 30.96 21.14
CA TYR A 1033 3.44 30.91 21.93
C TYR A 1033 3.72 30.18 23.23
N ILE A 1034 3.32 30.78 24.35
CA ILE A 1034 3.68 30.33 25.69
C ILE A 1034 2.44 30.33 26.56
N ASP A 1035 2.25 29.23 27.29
CA ASP A 1035 1.30 29.15 28.39
C ASP A 1035 1.77 30.03 29.55
N ASP A 1036 0.91 30.96 29.98
CA ASP A 1036 1.15 31.83 31.13
C ASP A 1036 0.40 31.34 32.39
N GLY A 1037 0.18 30.03 32.49
CA GLY A 1037 -0.24 29.39 33.73
C GLY A 1037 -1.66 29.68 34.23
N HIS A 1038 -2.06 28.95 35.28
CA HIS A 1038 -3.39 29.02 35.87
C HIS A 1038 -3.67 30.36 36.56
N GLU A 1039 -2.67 30.97 37.21
CA GLU A 1039 -2.87 32.23 37.95
C GLU A 1039 -3.15 33.42 37.01
N ASN A 1040 -2.45 33.52 35.87
CA ASN A 1040 -2.67 34.60 34.91
C ASN A 1040 -3.72 34.24 33.84
N GLY A 1041 -4.00 32.95 33.62
CA GLY A 1041 -5.14 32.48 32.83
C GLY A 1041 -5.10 32.89 31.36
N ARG A 1042 -3.94 32.82 30.72
CA ARG A 1042 -3.77 33.27 29.33
C ARG A 1042 -2.67 32.52 28.59
N VAL A 1043 -2.78 32.48 27.26
CA VAL A 1043 -1.69 32.11 26.34
C VAL A 1043 -1.20 33.38 25.68
N GLN A 1044 0.11 33.56 25.66
CA GLN A 1044 0.75 34.75 25.12
C GLN A 1044 1.64 34.42 23.93
N ARG A 1045 1.71 35.34 22.97
CA ARG A 1045 2.71 35.35 21.91
C ARG A 1045 3.83 36.32 22.30
N TRP A 1046 5.07 35.85 22.27
CA TRP A 1046 6.25 36.69 22.43
C TRP A 1046 6.65 37.32 21.11
N ASN A 1047 6.89 38.62 21.13
CA ASN A 1047 7.46 39.35 20.00
C ASN A 1047 8.96 39.57 20.23
N ALA A 1048 9.78 38.87 19.45
CA ALA A 1048 11.24 38.94 19.58
C ALA A 1048 11.81 40.34 19.27
N ALA A 1049 11.19 41.11 18.36
CA ALA A 1049 11.68 42.42 17.94
C ALA A 1049 11.48 43.50 19.01
N THR A 1050 10.34 43.47 19.70
CA THR A 1050 10.01 44.42 20.77
C THR A 1050 10.30 43.88 22.16
N SER A 1051 10.59 42.58 22.30
CA SER A 1051 10.69 41.86 23.58
C SER A 1051 9.45 42.04 24.47
N THR A 1052 8.27 42.10 23.85
CA THR A 1052 6.97 42.24 24.53
C THR A 1052 6.06 41.04 24.31
N PHE A 1053 5.06 40.87 25.17
CA PHE A 1053 4.07 39.80 25.09
C PHE A 1053 2.70 40.35 24.68
N VAL A 1054 1.97 39.57 23.88
CA VAL A 1054 0.60 39.84 23.47
C VAL A 1054 -0.26 38.64 23.82
N THR A 1055 -1.33 38.84 24.59
CA THR A 1055 -2.31 37.78 24.87
C THR A 1055 -3.04 37.40 23.58
N VAL A 1056 -3.07 36.10 23.27
CA VAL A 1056 -3.75 35.55 22.08
C VAL A 1056 -4.93 34.67 22.42
N MET A 1057 -5.00 34.17 23.66
CA MET A 1057 -6.10 33.34 24.14
C MET A 1057 -6.24 33.50 25.65
N ASN A 1058 -7.46 33.65 26.15
CA ASN A 1058 -7.74 33.57 27.59
C ASN A 1058 -8.12 32.12 27.93
N VAL A 1059 -7.53 31.58 28.98
CA VAL A 1059 -7.74 30.22 29.44
C VAL A 1059 -8.06 30.21 30.93
N ILE A 1060 -8.89 29.27 31.36
CA ILE A 1060 -9.32 29.18 32.76
C ILE A 1060 -8.40 28.31 33.63
N SER A 1061 -7.35 27.73 33.04
CA SER A 1061 -6.26 27.01 33.70
C SER A 1061 -5.05 26.90 32.77
N SER A 1062 -3.90 26.45 33.27
CA SER A 1062 -2.70 26.20 32.46
C SER A 1062 -2.98 25.23 31.31
N CYS A 1063 -2.42 25.52 30.13
CA CYS A 1063 -2.38 24.62 28.99
C CYS A 1063 -1.25 23.60 29.20
N THR A 1064 -1.56 22.31 29.24
CA THR A 1064 -0.55 21.24 29.35
C THR A 1064 0.21 21.00 28.06
N SER A 1065 -0.38 21.37 26.92
CA SER A 1065 0.25 21.33 25.60
C SER A 1065 -0.37 22.38 24.68
N LEU A 1066 0.47 23.01 23.87
CA LEU A 1066 0.10 23.99 22.84
C LEU A 1066 0.56 23.49 21.48
N PHE A 1067 -0.26 23.74 20.46
CA PHE A 1067 0.09 23.45 19.07
C PHE A 1067 -0.53 24.52 18.15
N VAL A 1068 0.21 24.96 17.13
CA VAL A 1068 -0.33 25.86 16.10
C VAL A 1068 -0.28 25.15 14.76
N ASP A 1069 -1.45 25.00 14.12
CA ASP A 1069 -1.54 24.35 12.81
C ASP A 1069 -1.14 25.27 11.65
N ILE A 1070 -1.07 24.69 10.45
CA ILE A 1070 -0.71 25.39 9.21
C ILE A 1070 -1.68 26.53 8.82
N HIS A 1071 -2.87 26.59 9.43
CA HIS A 1071 -3.88 27.62 9.19
C HIS A 1071 -3.86 28.73 10.26
N ASP A 1072 -2.81 28.80 11.08
CA ASP A 1072 -2.70 29.69 12.23
C ASP A 1072 -3.83 29.50 13.24
N THR A 1073 -4.29 28.26 13.43
CA THR A 1073 -5.19 27.92 14.54
C THR A 1073 -4.38 27.43 15.71
N LEU A 1074 -4.53 28.10 16.86
CA LEU A 1074 -3.91 27.71 18.12
C LEU A 1074 -4.81 26.71 18.85
N TYR A 1075 -4.23 25.57 19.24
CA TYR A 1075 -4.86 24.55 20.08
C TYR A 1075 -4.22 24.57 21.46
N CYS A 1076 -5.04 24.41 22.49
CA CYS A 1076 -4.61 24.30 23.88
C CYS A 1076 -5.31 23.11 24.56
N SER A 1077 -4.51 22.22 25.14
CA SER A 1077 -5.00 21.10 25.94
C SER A 1077 -5.33 21.56 27.36
N MET A 1078 -6.61 21.45 27.74
CA MET A 1078 -7.13 21.89 29.03
C MET A 1078 -7.32 20.68 29.95
N TYR A 1079 -6.26 20.35 30.69
CA TYR A 1079 -6.18 19.15 31.52
C TYR A 1079 -7.34 19.02 32.53
N TYR A 1080 -7.60 20.06 33.32
CA TYR A 1080 -8.64 20.02 34.37
C TYR A 1080 -10.06 20.17 33.84
N GLN A 1081 -10.22 20.56 32.57
CA GLN A 1081 -11.51 20.77 31.93
C GLN A 1081 -11.84 19.64 30.98
N HIS A 1082 -10.98 18.63 30.84
CA HIS A 1082 -11.28 17.42 30.06
C HIS A 1082 -11.63 17.73 28.60
N GLN A 1083 -10.98 18.74 28.01
CA GLN A 1083 -11.19 19.17 26.62
C GLN A 1083 -9.95 19.81 26.02
N VAL A 1084 -9.93 19.92 24.69
CA VAL A 1084 -8.96 20.69 23.91
C VAL A 1084 -9.72 21.86 23.29
N LEU A 1085 -9.20 23.07 23.50
CA LEU A 1085 -9.77 24.30 22.94
C LEU A 1085 -8.97 24.75 21.72
N LYS A 1086 -9.60 25.44 20.78
CA LYS A 1086 -8.93 26.07 19.64
C LYS A 1086 -9.43 27.48 19.35
N THR A 1087 -8.56 28.32 18.79
CA THR A 1087 -8.89 29.67 18.32
C THR A 1087 -8.08 30.05 17.09
N SER A 1088 -8.67 30.82 16.18
CA SER A 1088 -7.96 31.36 15.02
C SER A 1088 -7.11 32.56 15.43
N LEU A 1089 -5.84 32.60 15.00
CA LEU A 1089 -4.93 33.72 15.24
C LEU A 1089 -5.09 34.87 14.22
N ASN A 1090 -5.87 34.65 13.15
CA ASN A 1090 -6.13 35.64 12.10
C ASN A 1090 -7.36 36.53 12.39
N ASP A 1091 -8.10 36.24 13.46
CA ASP A 1091 -9.29 37.01 13.82
C ASP A 1091 -8.89 38.27 14.62
N THR A 1092 -9.02 39.44 13.99
CA THR A 1092 -8.66 40.74 14.61
C THR A 1092 -9.56 41.14 15.78
N MET A 1093 -10.67 40.42 16.01
CA MET A 1093 -11.56 40.62 17.14
C MET A 1093 -11.12 39.72 18.31
N MET A 1094 -10.18 40.22 19.12
CA MET A 1094 -9.74 39.56 20.34
C MET A 1094 -10.95 39.12 21.20
N ASN A 1095 -11.05 37.82 21.48
CA ASN A 1095 -11.94 37.15 22.46
C ASN A 1095 -13.36 36.70 22.06
N SER A 1096 -13.67 36.28 20.83
CA SER A 1096 -15.03 35.73 20.56
C SER A 1096 -15.17 34.35 19.93
N ASN A 1097 -14.10 33.70 19.46
CA ASN A 1097 -14.20 32.43 18.73
C ASN A 1097 -13.34 31.29 19.31
N VAL A 1098 -13.15 31.24 20.64
CA VAL A 1098 -12.61 30.03 21.28
C VAL A 1098 -13.67 28.95 21.23
N VAL A 1099 -13.38 27.85 20.53
CA VAL A 1099 -14.29 26.72 20.38
C VAL A 1099 -13.63 25.43 20.83
N THR A 1100 -14.43 24.48 21.29
CA THR A 1100 -13.95 23.14 21.64
C THR A 1100 -13.52 22.40 20.38
N ALA A 1101 -12.29 21.88 20.39
CA ALA A 1101 -11.71 21.05 19.33
C ALA A 1101 -11.95 19.56 19.57
N ALA A 1102 -11.79 19.10 20.82
CA ALA A 1102 -12.00 17.71 21.22
C ALA A 1102 -12.38 17.62 22.71
N GLY A 1103 -13.16 16.60 23.08
CA GLY A 1103 -13.67 16.43 24.45
C GLY A 1103 -14.78 17.41 24.79
N ILE A 1104 -15.93 16.91 25.26
CA ILE A 1104 -17.11 17.74 25.55
C ILE A 1104 -17.04 18.50 26.89
N GLY A 1105 -15.86 18.60 27.50
CA GLY A 1105 -15.67 19.27 28.80
C GLY A 1105 -16.14 18.44 30.01
N ILE A 1106 -16.45 17.16 29.79
CA ILE A 1106 -16.93 16.23 30.83
C ILE A 1106 -15.91 15.09 30.93
N GLN A 1107 -15.43 14.86 32.15
CA GLN A 1107 -14.57 13.72 32.47
C GLN A 1107 -15.26 12.40 32.11
N GLY A 1108 -14.58 11.57 31.31
CA GLY A 1108 -15.06 10.24 31.00
C GLY A 1108 -14.26 9.55 29.91
N SER A 1109 -14.66 8.32 29.58
CA SER A 1109 -13.95 7.42 28.66
C SER A 1109 -14.70 7.15 27.35
N ALA A 1110 -15.87 7.77 27.14
CA ALA A 1110 -16.57 7.71 25.85
C ALA A 1110 -15.71 8.31 24.72
N SER A 1111 -16.06 8.01 23.46
CA SER A 1111 -15.28 8.47 22.30
C SER A 1111 -15.24 10.00 22.14
N ASN A 1112 -16.21 10.73 22.68
CA ASN A 1112 -16.24 12.19 22.69
C ASN A 1112 -15.88 12.79 24.06
N GLN A 1113 -15.46 11.97 25.02
CA GLN A 1113 -15.04 12.40 26.36
C GLN A 1113 -13.53 12.17 26.52
N LEU A 1114 -12.92 12.99 27.36
CA LEU A 1114 -11.52 12.91 27.72
C LEU A 1114 -11.40 12.88 29.24
N ASP A 1115 -10.29 12.37 29.74
CA ASP A 1115 -9.92 12.40 31.14
C ASP A 1115 -8.46 12.86 31.30
N GLY A 1116 -8.28 14.15 31.61
CA GLY A 1116 -6.95 14.76 31.72
C GLY A 1116 -6.19 14.79 30.41
N PRO A 1117 -6.69 15.43 29.33
CA PRO A 1117 -5.93 15.52 28.08
C PRO A 1117 -4.64 16.30 28.30
N PHE A 1118 -3.52 15.70 27.92
CA PHE A 1118 -2.19 16.23 28.21
C PHE A 1118 -1.48 16.71 26.93
N GLY A 1119 -0.87 15.80 26.17
CA GLY A 1119 -0.19 16.10 24.92
C GLY A 1119 -1.14 16.17 23.74
N ILE A 1120 -0.94 17.13 22.85
CA ILE A 1120 -1.68 17.23 21.58
C ILE A 1120 -0.73 17.33 20.39
N PHE A 1121 -1.20 16.81 19.25
CA PHE A 1121 -0.51 16.94 17.97
C PHE A 1121 -1.55 17.07 16.86
N VAL A 1122 -1.36 18.02 15.94
CA VAL A 1122 -2.26 18.20 14.78
C VAL A 1122 -1.48 17.92 13.51
N ASP A 1123 -1.97 16.98 12.68
CA ASP A 1123 -1.32 16.63 11.42
C ASP A 1123 -1.71 17.59 10.28
N VAL A 1124 -1.09 17.40 9.10
CA VAL A 1124 -1.35 18.23 7.91
C VAL A 1124 -2.80 18.15 7.39
N ASN A 1125 -3.55 17.09 7.73
CA ASN A 1125 -4.97 16.97 7.39
C ASN A 1125 -5.88 17.67 8.41
N LEU A 1126 -5.29 18.30 9.44
CA LEU A 1126 -5.96 18.87 10.60
C LEU A 1126 -6.61 17.83 11.51
N ASP A 1127 -6.13 16.58 11.46
CA ASP A 1127 -6.54 15.55 12.40
C ASP A 1127 -5.82 15.76 13.74
N LEU A 1128 -6.58 15.76 14.84
CA LEU A 1128 -6.09 16.07 16.19
C LEU A 1128 -5.87 14.78 17.00
N TYR A 1129 -4.63 14.53 17.38
CA TYR A 1129 -4.23 13.47 18.29
C TYR A 1129 -4.15 14.01 19.71
N VAL A 1130 -4.79 13.33 20.66
CA VAL A 1130 -4.89 13.75 22.06
C VAL A 1130 -4.43 12.61 22.97
N ALA A 1131 -3.43 12.89 23.82
CA ALA A 1131 -2.98 11.99 24.87
C ALA A 1131 -3.95 12.11 26.05
N ASP A 1132 -4.81 11.11 26.17
CA ASP A 1132 -5.91 11.05 27.13
C ASP A 1132 -5.41 10.32 28.39
N CYS A 1133 -4.65 11.04 29.23
CA CYS A 1133 -3.78 10.49 30.27
C CYS A 1133 -4.52 9.49 31.17
N TYR A 1134 -5.62 9.88 31.81
CA TYR A 1134 -6.26 9.02 32.80
C TYR A 1134 -7.10 7.89 32.19
N ASN A 1135 -7.36 7.95 30.88
CA ASN A 1135 -7.94 6.85 30.12
C ASN A 1135 -6.87 5.92 29.49
N ASP A 1136 -5.59 6.13 29.80
CA ASP A 1136 -4.45 5.33 29.34
C ASP A 1136 -4.45 5.09 27.81
N ARG A 1137 -4.81 6.13 27.04
CA ARG A 1137 -4.97 6.05 25.57
C ARG A 1137 -4.55 7.32 24.83
N VAL A 1138 -4.36 7.16 23.52
CA VAL A 1138 -4.28 8.25 22.54
C VAL A 1138 -5.51 8.18 21.64
N GLN A 1139 -6.25 9.29 21.56
CA GLN A 1139 -7.43 9.42 20.71
C GLN A 1139 -7.14 10.31 19.50
N LEU A 1140 -7.63 9.89 18.34
CA LEU A 1140 -7.60 10.61 17.08
C LEU A 1140 -8.98 11.20 16.78
N PHE A 1141 -9.09 12.52 16.77
CA PHE A 1141 -10.27 13.26 16.32
C PHE A 1141 -10.02 13.73 14.90
N GLN A 1142 -10.75 13.14 13.94
CA GLN A 1142 -10.64 13.56 12.54
C GLN A 1142 -11.21 14.96 12.37
N SER A 1143 -10.67 15.73 11.42
CA SER A 1143 -11.09 17.13 11.23
C SER A 1143 -12.61 17.26 11.03
N GLY A 1144 -13.26 17.98 11.95
CA GLY A 1144 -14.72 18.20 11.95
C GLY A 1144 -15.55 17.17 12.71
N GLU A 1145 -14.96 16.07 13.18
CA GLU A 1145 -15.63 15.04 13.96
C GLU A 1145 -15.53 15.32 15.47
N LEU A 1146 -16.59 14.99 16.21
CA LEU A 1146 -16.65 15.15 17.68
C LEU A 1146 -16.32 13.86 18.44
N HIS A 1147 -16.27 12.73 17.74
CA HIS A 1147 -15.96 11.42 18.32
C HIS A 1147 -14.56 10.98 17.90
N GLY A 1148 -13.70 10.72 18.88
CA GLY A 1148 -12.36 10.23 18.71
C GLY A 1148 -12.30 8.71 18.52
N VAL A 1149 -11.30 8.27 17.76
CA VAL A 1149 -10.93 6.86 17.58
C VAL A 1149 -9.68 6.60 18.41
N THR A 1150 -9.68 5.56 19.25
CA THR A 1150 -8.49 5.18 20.01
C THR A 1150 -7.45 4.56 19.07
N VAL A 1151 -6.28 5.19 18.94
CA VAL A 1151 -5.19 4.74 18.06
C VAL A 1151 -4.04 4.06 18.82
N ALA A 1152 -3.91 4.32 20.12
CA ALA A 1152 -2.98 3.63 21.02
C ALA A 1152 -3.55 3.55 22.45
N GLY A 1153 -3.26 2.50 23.21
CA GLY A 1153 -3.68 2.38 24.61
C GLY A 1153 -4.55 1.18 24.94
N SER A 1154 -4.91 1.07 26.23
CA SER A 1154 -5.50 -0.13 26.84
C SER A 1154 -7.03 -0.15 26.91
N THR A 1155 -7.69 0.95 26.56
CA THR A 1155 -9.16 1.11 26.64
C THR A 1155 -9.89 0.84 25.31
N SER A 1156 -9.20 0.29 24.31
CA SER A 1156 -9.82 -0.24 23.08
C SER A 1156 -10.21 -1.71 23.23
N LEU A 1157 -11.25 -2.15 22.50
CA LEU A 1157 -11.68 -3.55 22.40
C LEU A 1157 -10.55 -4.51 21.96
N ASN A 1158 -9.48 -3.96 21.35
CA ASN A 1158 -8.22 -4.64 21.03
C ASN A 1158 -7.05 -3.70 21.41
N PRO A 1159 -6.41 -3.85 22.58
CA PRO A 1159 -5.34 -2.95 23.02
C PRO A 1159 -4.09 -3.12 22.13
N THR A 1160 -3.64 -2.04 21.49
CA THR A 1160 -2.46 -2.05 20.60
C THR A 1160 -1.15 -1.95 21.38
N ILE A 1161 -1.17 -1.25 22.52
CA ILE A 1161 -0.09 -1.15 23.49
C ILE A 1161 -0.66 -0.76 24.85
N THR A 1162 -0.13 -1.34 25.95
CA THR A 1162 -0.46 -0.90 27.30
C THR A 1162 0.31 0.38 27.62
N LEU A 1163 -0.40 1.50 27.63
CA LEU A 1163 0.10 2.81 28.09
C LEU A 1163 -0.34 3.04 29.53
N ARG A 1164 0.34 3.96 30.24
CA ARG A 1164 -0.10 4.52 31.50
C ARG A 1164 0.15 6.02 31.55
N CYS A 1165 -0.93 6.80 31.53
CA CYS A 1165 -0.91 8.25 31.40
C CYS A 1165 -0.01 8.74 30.26
N PRO A 1166 -0.36 8.54 28.99
CA PRO A 1166 0.42 9.14 27.91
C PRO A 1166 0.39 10.68 28.01
N THR A 1167 1.55 11.34 27.84
CA THR A 1167 1.67 12.81 28.01
C THR A 1167 2.22 13.57 26.81
N GLY A 1168 2.92 12.92 25.87
CA GLY A 1168 3.51 13.55 24.70
C GLY A 1168 3.27 12.72 23.45
N ILE A 1169 3.01 13.39 22.32
CA ILE A 1169 2.69 12.75 21.03
C ILE A 1169 3.41 13.49 19.90
N ILE A 1170 4.10 12.76 19.03
CA ILE A 1170 4.63 13.26 17.74
C ILE A 1170 4.42 12.19 16.66
N LEU A 1171 4.15 12.61 15.43
CA LEU A 1171 4.17 11.77 14.24
C LEU A 1171 5.47 11.97 13.45
N ASP A 1172 6.01 10.89 12.89
CA ASP A 1172 7.07 10.98 11.87
C ASP A 1172 6.48 11.29 10.47
N ALA A 1173 7.34 11.42 9.45
CA ALA A 1173 6.90 11.73 8.07
C ALA A 1173 5.99 10.66 7.44
N ASP A 1174 6.09 9.41 7.89
CA ASP A 1174 5.27 8.28 7.42
C ASP A 1174 4.01 8.07 8.29
N LYS A 1175 3.74 9.01 9.21
CA LYS A 1175 2.63 9.02 10.16
C LYS A 1175 2.67 7.90 11.21
N TYR A 1176 3.85 7.39 11.54
CA TYR A 1176 4.03 6.54 12.71
C TYR A 1176 4.02 7.35 14.00
N LEU A 1177 3.40 6.79 15.04
CA LEU A 1177 3.12 7.46 16.31
C LEU A 1177 4.21 7.20 17.35
N PHE A 1178 4.75 8.27 17.90
CA PHE A 1178 5.71 8.27 19.00
C PHE A 1178 5.05 8.88 20.24
N ILE A 1179 5.09 8.15 21.35
CA ILE A 1179 4.31 8.46 22.56
C ILE A 1179 5.22 8.45 23.78
N VAL A 1180 5.06 9.45 24.64
CA VAL A 1180 5.61 9.44 26.00
C VAL A 1180 4.66 8.71 26.93
N ASP A 1181 5.11 7.59 27.46
CA ASP A 1181 4.36 6.73 28.39
C ASP A 1181 4.80 7.07 29.83
N PHE A 1182 4.25 8.17 30.38
CA PHE A 1182 4.75 8.88 31.57
C PHE A 1182 4.90 7.98 32.79
N LEU A 1183 3.84 7.25 33.19
CA LEU A 1183 3.89 6.42 34.39
C LEU A 1183 4.67 5.13 34.21
N ASN A 1184 4.84 4.64 32.97
CA ASN A 1184 5.77 3.55 32.68
C ASN A 1184 7.21 4.06 32.45
N SER A 1185 7.40 5.37 32.44
CA SER A 1185 8.67 6.08 32.29
C SER A 1185 9.50 5.65 31.09
N ARG A 1186 8.86 5.62 29.92
CA ARG A 1186 9.48 5.24 28.66
C ARG A 1186 8.90 6.05 27.51
N ILE A 1187 9.58 6.01 26.37
CA ILE A 1187 9.05 6.46 25.09
C ILE A 1187 8.84 5.24 24.21
N VAL A 1188 7.66 5.15 23.60
CA VAL A 1188 7.28 4.07 22.70
C VAL A 1188 7.01 4.64 21.31
N GLY A 1189 7.30 3.86 20.28
CA GLY A 1189 7.04 4.24 18.89
C GLY A 1189 6.44 3.08 18.12
N SER A 1190 5.52 3.39 17.21
CA SER A 1190 5.03 2.42 16.23
C SER A 1190 5.94 2.36 15.02
N ASP A 1191 6.00 1.19 14.38
CA ASP A 1191 6.45 1.04 13.01
C ASP A 1191 5.56 0.00 12.28
N LEU A 1192 5.96 -0.48 11.11
CA LEU A 1192 5.22 -1.50 10.36
C LEU A 1192 5.11 -2.86 11.06
N HIS A 1193 5.80 -3.07 12.18
CA HIS A 1193 5.68 -4.24 13.06
C HIS A 1193 4.88 -3.97 14.35
N GLY A 1194 4.32 -2.76 14.53
CA GLY A 1194 3.56 -2.37 15.72
C GLY A 1194 4.34 -1.50 16.71
N PHE A 1195 3.86 -1.37 17.95
CA PHE A 1195 4.52 -0.54 18.97
C PHE A 1195 5.65 -1.27 19.68
N ARG A 1196 6.76 -0.57 19.91
CA ARG A 1196 7.87 -1.01 20.75
C ARG A 1196 8.39 0.10 21.63
N CYS A 1197 9.06 -0.29 22.71
CA CYS A 1197 9.76 0.66 23.57
C CYS A 1197 11.07 1.09 22.91
N LEU A 1198 11.32 2.41 22.87
CA LEU A 1198 12.48 3.00 22.22
C LEU A 1198 13.57 3.40 23.24
N VAL A 1199 13.17 4.10 24.30
CA VAL A 1199 14.07 4.54 25.39
C VAL A 1199 13.35 4.45 26.75
N GLY A 1200 14.11 4.22 27.82
CA GLY A 1200 13.57 4.08 29.19
C GLY A 1200 12.98 2.71 29.52
N CYS A 1201 13.29 1.67 28.75
CA CYS A 1201 12.63 0.35 28.86
C CYS A 1201 13.03 -0.49 30.08
N TYR A 1202 14.01 -0.04 30.87
CA TYR A 1202 14.69 -0.85 31.91
C TYR A 1202 14.51 -0.31 33.34
N GLY A 1203 13.46 0.48 33.60
CA GLY A 1203 13.09 0.92 34.96
C GLY A 1203 13.14 2.43 35.20
N GLN A 1204 12.72 2.85 36.40
CA GLN A 1204 12.50 4.24 36.82
C GLN A 1204 13.63 4.80 37.71
N GLU A 1205 14.88 4.74 37.28
CA GLU A 1205 15.99 5.33 38.05
C GLU A 1205 16.69 6.47 37.28
N SER A 1206 17.76 7.01 37.86
CA SER A 1206 18.44 8.23 37.38
C SER A 1206 19.59 7.97 36.40
N GLN A 1207 19.78 6.71 35.98
CA GLN A 1207 20.84 6.34 35.03
C GLN A 1207 20.59 6.94 33.64
N SER A 1208 21.61 7.02 32.79
CA SER A 1208 21.52 7.62 31.44
C SER A 1208 20.58 6.88 30.50
N ASN A 1209 20.32 5.60 30.73
CA ASN A 1209 19.40 4.77 29.94
C ASN A 1209 17.98 4.67 30.52
N GLN A 1210 17.72 5.36 31.63
CA GLN A 1210 16.44 5.34 32.34
C GLN A 1210 15.82 6.74 32.36
N LEU A 1211 14.49 6.77 32.43
CA LEU A 1211 13.69 7.98 32.54
C LEU A 1211 12.84 7.86 33.80
N ALA A 1212 12.43 8.99 34.35
CA ALA A 1212 11.53 9.05 35.49
C ALA A 1212 10.47 10.11 35.23
N ASN A 1213 9.24 9.65 34.96
CA ASN A 1213 8.10 10.51 34.64
C ASN A 1213 8.41 11.50 33.49
N PRO A 1214 8.87 11.03 32.31
CA PRO A 1214 9.12 11.90 31.17
C PRO A 1214 7.82 12.53 30.70
N VAL A 1215 7.81 13.83 30.39
CA VAL A 1215 6.57 14.56 30.07
C VAL A 1215 6.44 14.86 28.59
N SER A 1216 7.50 15.36 27.97
CA SER A 1216 7.52 15.88 26.59
C SER A 1216 8.80 15.45 25.88
N PHE A 1217 8.75 15.33 24.55
CA PHE A 1217 9.91 15.07 23.71
C PHE A 1217 9.78 15.78 22.37
N SER A 1218 10.90 15.97 21.66
CA SER A 1218 10.97 16.55 20.31
C SER A 1218 12.18 16.02 19.55
N PHE A 1219 12.14 16.04 18.22
CA PHE A 1219 13.26 15.67 17.36
C PHE A 1219 14.02 16.89 16.83
N ASP A 1220 15.33 16.76 16.66
CA ASP A 1220 16.10 17.67 15.78
C ASP A 1220 16.00 17.22 14.31
N SER A 1221 16.52 18.03 13.38
CA SER A 1221 16.50 17.74 11.94
C SER A 1221 17.27 16.46 11.58
N TYR A 1222 18.17 16.01 12.44
CA TYR A 1222 18.94 14.77 12.29
C TYR A 1222 18.24 13.54 12.87
N GLY A 1223 17.07 13.71 13.48
CA GLY A 1223 16.30 12.64 14.12
C GLY A 1223 16.78 12.25 15.53
N ASN A 1224 17.66 13.02 16.17
CA ASN A 1224 17.99 12.83 17.58
C ASN A 1224 16.81 13.25 18.46
N MET A 1225 16.61 12.52 19.55
CA MET A 1225 15.45 12.71 20.43
C MET A 1225 15.85 13.48 21.69
N PHE A 1226 15.15 14.59 21.97
CA PHE A 1226 15.28 15.35 23.21
C PHE A 1226 14.08 15.09 24.09
N VAL A 1227 14.31 14.71 25.35
CA VAL A 1227 13.26 14.26 26.28
C VAL A 1227 13.34 15.07 27.57
N SER A 1228 12.21 15.64 27.98
CA SER A 1228 12.05 16.27 29.29
C SER A 1228 11.82 15.19 30.35
N ASP A 1229 12.87 14.86 31.11
CA ASP A 1229 12.89 13.84 32.16
C ASP A 1229 12.57 14.50 33.52
N GLN A 1230 11.27 14.73 33.73
CA GLN A 1230 10.76 15.70 34.72
C GLN A 1230 11.21 15.39 36.14
N ARG A 1231 11.06 14.15 36.62
CA ARG A 1231 11.38 13.80 38.01
C ARG A 1231 12.88 13.80 38.28
N ASN A 1232 13.69 13.51 37.26
CA ASN A 1232 15.14 13.64 37.33
C ASN A 1232 15.62 15.09 37.10
N SER A 1233 14.72 16.05 36.87
CA SER A 1233 15.02 17.48 36.66
C SER A 1233 16.11 17.70 35.60
N ARG A 1234 15.99 17.01 34.47
CA ARG A 1234 16.95 17.10 33.36
C ARG A 1234 16.27 16.98 32.00
N ILE A 1235 16.98 17.41 30.96
CA ILE A 1235 16.67 17.10 29.57
C ILE A 1235 17.71 16.11 29.06
N GLN A 1236 17.27 14.97 28.54
CA GLN A 1236 18.14 13.96 27.94
C GLN A 1236 18.09 14.01 26.42
N LYS A 1237 19.25 13.90 25.77
CA LYS A 1237 19.41 13.76 24.32
C LYS A 1237 19.82 12.33 23.98
N PHE A 1238 19.02 11.63 23.19
CA PHE A 1238 19.33 10.31 22.66
C PHE A 1238 19.74 10.44 21.20
N LEU A 1239 20.92 9.92 20.86
CA LEU A 1239 21.46 9.98 19.51
C LEU A 1239 20.88 8.87 18.64
N LEU A 1240 20.53 9.20 17.41
CA LEU A 1240 20.05 8.22 16.45
C LEU A 1240 21.19 7.33 15.94
N MET A 1241 20.95 6.02 15.76
CA MET A 1241 21.94 5.08 15.24
C MET A 1241 22.08 5.20 13.71
N LYS A 1242 23.31 5.12 13.18
CA LYS A 1242 23.64 5.43 11.76
C LYS A 1242 22.86 4.61 10.72
N ASP A 1243 22.47 3.38 11.04
CA ASP A 1243 21.76 2.48 10.10
C ASP A 1243 20.23 2.59 10.21
N SER A 1244 19.74 3.39 11.15
CA SER A 1244 18.32 3.56 11.49
C SER A 1244 17.66 4.75 10.80
N PHE A 1245 18.44 5.56 10.09
CA PHE A 1245 17.99 6.74 9.35
C PHE A 1245 17.99 6.46 7.85
N ASP A 1246 17.01 6.99 7.11
CA ASP A 1246 17.03 6.88 5.66
C ASP A 1246 17.97 7.95 5.08
N LEU A 1247 19.16 7.51 4.64
CA LEU A 1247 20.23 8.38 4.15
C LEU A 1247 19.91 9.09 2.81
N SER A 1248 18.72 8.83 2.24
CA SER A 1248 18.19 9.57 1.09
C SER A 1248 17.92 11.06 1.39
N PHE A 1249 17.94 11.48 2.66
CA PHE A 1249 17.55 12.84 3.06
C PHE A 1249 18.57 13.63 3.91
N ASN A 1250 19.79 13.13 4.14
CA ASN A 1250 20.80 13.86 4.94
C ASN A 1250 22.12 14.04 4.19
N GLN A 1251 22.22 15.13 3.42
CA GLN A 1251 23.43 15.94 3.41
C GLN A 1251 23.05 17.43 3.39
N PRO A 1252 23.46 18.22 4.42
CA PRO A 1252 23.53 19.66 4.28
C PRO A 1252 24.67 20.00 3.31
N LYS A 1253 24.38 20.84 2.32
CA LYS A 1253 25.40 21.56 1.54
C LYS A 1253 25.82 22.82 2.28
#